data_AF-A0A4V1GLM7-F1
#
_entry.id   AF-A0A4V1GLM7-F1
#
_cell.length_a   1.000
_cell.length_b   1.000
_cell.length_c   1.000
_cell.angle_alpha   90.00
_cell.angle_beta   90.00
_cell.angle_gamma   90.00
#
_symmetry.space_group_name_H-M   'P 1'
#
loop_
_entity.id
_entity.type
_entity.pdbx_description
1 polymer ?
#
loop_
_entity_poly.entity_id
_entity_poly.type
_entity_poly.pdbx_seq_one_letter_code
_entity_poly.pdbx_strand_id
1 'polypeptide(L)'
;MTKLLKKIRFTTIVLILGVALIVSSVFSLLTIQNLEGNARVINYSGIVRGATQRLVKQELHNEQNDALIGRLDIILEELENGGEKNHLIKLDNLEYQALVDALQGKWGALKNAIYDYRAGGTAGPLYEISEEYFGLADQTVFAAEHYTEQAVRNAKYFLLLVTLIFLIMVVVCAFFASSQQKRREKLLGDEKESLERQIHLNQMLNDIRAPLDELPELMYVADLETYDLLFINKAGKDTFNFKATEGKKCYELLQGLDAPCPFCSTPELKPEEYYNWEHTNPITGRHYLLKDRLIEWEGRPARFELAFDLTEAMKEKQNLKNMLETEQVIVECIRDLYQNHDLNQAIPLFLERIGKFLRADRSYIFDLRGEFLKNTYEWCAEGIKSEQGYLQSIPKDYFERWLRVFDDHECMVIDDCEALKTSEPREYEVLSAQNIKRLVTVPLEQDGELYACIGVDNPPPELLQNAASILQTLRYFLMLAIRRTEDEAELTKLSYYDTLTSFYNRNRYIQDLETFSDYERSVGIVFLDMNGLKEVNDQYGHGSGDRLLVECARRIREGFGESNFYRVGGDEFVVIDLGDTETGFSDRVERLRACFGQDSRVSVAIGAYWTSCGADIDAAVTEADERMYLDKQVFYQDHHTSKRYRYINDGAVNPPEAQTGEN
;
A
#
# COMPACT_ATOMS: atom_id res chain seq x y z
N MET A 1 25.02 -57.05 -43.35
CA MET A 1 25.39 -56.07 -44.41
C MET A 1 25.29 -54.60 -43.98
N THR A 2 24.39 -54.22 -43.06
CA THR A 2 24.07 -52.82 -42.68
C THR A 2 25.12 -52.05 -41.86
N LYS A 3 26.08 -52.73 -41.19
CA LYS A 3 27.18 -52.06 -40.46
C LYS A 3 28.39 -51.72 -41.35
N LEU A 4 28.65 -52.47 -42.42
CA LEU A 4 29.78 -52.21 -43.33
C LEU A 4 29.54 -50.96 -44.20
N LEU A 5 28.27 -50.70 -44.54
CA LEU A 5 27.84 -49.58 -45.40
C LEU A 5 27.79 -48.21 -44.66
N LYS A 6 27.85 -48.19 -43.33
CA LYS A 6 27.79 -46.94 -42.52
C LYS A 6 29.06 -46.07 -42.61
N LYS A 7 30.14 -46.56 -43.23
CA LYS A 7 31.44 -45.89 -43.32
C LYS A 7 31.82 -45.43 -44.73
N ILE A 8 30.90 -45.50 -45.69
CA ILE A 8 31.18 -45.01 -47.05
C ILE A 8 31.17 -43.49 -47.02
N ARG A 9 32.37 -42.90 -47.00
CA ARG A 9 32.58 -41.45 -47.16
C ARG A 9 32.44 -41.10 -48.65
N PHE A 10 32.14 -39.85 -48.96
CA PHE A 10 32.10 -39.33 -50.32
C PHE A 10 33.35 -39.73 -51.14
N THR A 11 34.51 -39.77 -50.49
CA THR A 11 35.78 -40.23 -51.07
C THR A 11 35.77 -41.68 -51.56
N THR A 12 34.99 -42.57 -50.94
CA THR A 12 34.85 -43.97 -51.37
C THR A 12 34.08 -44.07 -52.69
N ILE A 13 33.08 -43.22 -52.91
CA ILE A 13 32.30 -43.19 -54.17
C ILE A 13 33.19 -42.71 -55.32
N VAL A 14 33.97 -41.66 -55.09
CA VAL A 14 34.93 -41.12 -56.06
C VAL A 14 35.98 -42.17 -56.44
N LEU A 15 36.48 -42.94 -55.48
CA LEU A 15 37.46 -44.01 -55.72
C LEU A 15 36.91 -45.11 -56.63
N ILE A 16 35.67 -45.57 -56.39
CA ILE A 16 35.04 -46.63 -57.17
C ILE A 16 34.81 -46.16 -58.61
N LEU A 17 34.37 -44.91 -58.81
CA LEU A 17 34.19 -44.33 -60.14
C LEU A 17 35.51 -44.12 -60.89
N GLY A 18 36.59 -43.79 -60.17
CA GLY A 18 37.93 -43.69 -60.75
C GLY A 18 38.45 -45.04 -61.28
N VAL A 19 38.31 -46.11 -60.49
CA VAL A 19 38.71 -47.46 -60.90
C VAL A 19 37.90 -47.95 -62.10
N ALA A 20 36.59 -47.69 -62.09
CA ALA A 20 35.69 -47.99 -63.20
C ALA A 20 36.13 -47.39 -64.53
N LEU A 21 36.50 -46.10 -64.52
CA LEU A 21 36.96 -45.38 -65.70
C LEU A 21 38.25 -45.99 -66.25
N ILE A 22 39.23 -46.27 -65.38
CA ILE A 22 40.51 -46.87 -65.76
C ILE A 22 40.30 -48.23 -66.43
N VAL A 23 39.46 -49.09 -65.85
CA VAL A 23 39.18 -50.43 -66.42
C VAL A 23 38.55 -50.32 -67.81
N SER A 24 37.58 -49.42 -67.99
CA SER A 24 36.94 -49.20 -69.30
C SER A 24 37.92 -48.66 -70.34
N SER A 25 38.78 -47.70 -69.96
CA SER A 25 39.79 -47.13 -70.85
C SER A 25 40.83 -48.15 -71.29
N VAL A 26 41.37 -48.97 -70.37
CA VAL A 26 42.34 -50.01 -70.69
C VAL A 26 41.73 -51.06 -71.63
N PHE A 27 40.49 -51.49 -71.36
CA PHE A 27 39.81 -52.45 -72.23
C PHE A 27 39.56 -51.90 -73.65
N SER A 28 39.18 -50.62 -73.76
CA SER A 28 38.98 -49.96 -75.05
C SER A 28 40.27 -49.94 -75.87
N LEU A 29 41.41 -49.66 -75.23
CA LEU A 29 42.72 -49.64 -75.89
C LEU A 29 43.12 -51.02 -76.41
N LEU A 30 42.93 -52.07 -75.60
CA LEU A 30 43.21 -53.46 -76.01
C LEU A 30 42.35 -53.90 -77.20
N THR A 31 41.08 -53.51 -77.22
CA THR A 31 40.17 -53.81 -78.34
C THR A 31 40.66 -53.15 -79.64
N ILE A 32 41.11 -51.90 -79.58
CA ILE A 32 41.59 -51.15 -80.74
C ILE A 32 42.87 -51.79 -81.30
N GLN A 33 43.80 -52.23 -80.46
CA GLN A 33 45.02 -52.90 -80.92
C GLN A 33 44.72 -54.24 -81.63
N ASN A 34 43.81 -55.05 -81.10
CA ASN A 34 43.42 -56.31 -81.75
C ASN A 34 42.74 -56.08 -83.11
N LEU A 35 41.96 -55.00 -83.22
CA LEU A 35 41.33 -54.56 -84.47
C LEU A 35 42.34 -54.24 -85.58
N GLU A 36 43.41 -53.52 -85.24
CA GLU A 36 44.48 -53.20 -86.20
C GLU A 36 45.19 -54.46 -86.72
N GLY A 37 45.47 -55.42 -85.84
CA GLY A 37 46.08 -56.70 -86.21
C GLY A 37 45.20 -57.50 -87.16
N ASN A 38 43.91 -57.63 -86.84
CA ASN A 38 42.94 -58.34 -87.67
C ASN A 38 42.80 -57.73 -89.08
N ALA A 39 42.78 -56.39 -89.19
CA ALA A 39 42.70 -55.70 -90.47
C ALA A 39 43.92 -55.99 -91.38
N ARG A 40 45.11 -56.16 -90.80
CA ARG A 40 46.31 -56.58 -91.55
C ARG A 40 46.14 -57.99 -92.10
N VAL A 41 45.64 -58.93 -91.30
CA VAL A 41 45.40 -60.32 -91.75
C VAL A 41 44.44 -60.38 -92.93
N ILE A 42 43.34 -59.62 -92.89
CA ILE A 42 42.40 -59.50 -94.02
C ILE A 42 43.11 -58.98 -95.28
N ASN A 43 43.84 -57.86 -95.13
CA ASN A 43 44.54 -57.24 -96.25
C ASN A 43 45.57 -58.19 -96.88
N TYR A 44 46.42 -58.84 -96.07
CA TYR A 44 47.45 -59.74 -96.57
C TYR A 44 46.87 -61.04 -97.14
N SER A 45 45.77 -61.55 -96.61
CA SER A 45 45.01 -62.64 -97.24
C SER A 45 44.51 -62.24 -98.64
N GLY A 46 44.04 -61.00 -98.78
CA GLY A 46 43.64 -60.43 -100.08
C GLY A 46 44.81 -60.22 -101.05
N ILE A 47 45.98 -59.83 -100.52
CA ILE A 47 47.24 -59.73 -101.30
C ILE A 47 47.63 -61.10 -101.84
N VAL A 48 47.58 -62.16 -101.02
CA VAL A 48 47.88 -63.53 -101.48
C VAL A 48 46.98 -63.90 -102.66
N ARG A 49 45.66 -63.71 -102.53
CA ARG A 49 44.69 -63.98 -103.60
C ARG A 49 45.03 -63.25 -104.91
N GLY A 50 45.31 -61.95 -104.85
CA GLY A 50 45.59 -61.14 -106.04
C GLY A 50 46.98 -61.40 -106.64
N ALA A 51 47.98 -61.61 -105.79
CA ALA A 51 49.36 -61.84 -106.21
C ALA A 51 49.54 -63.23 -106.84
N THR A 52 48.85 -64.27 -106.37
CA THR A 52 48.88 -65.58 -107.03
C THR A 52 48.21 -65.57 -108.39
N GLN A 53 47.05 -64.92 -108.55
CA GLN A 53 46.45 -64.74 -109.87
C GLN A 53 47.35 -63.97 -110.84
N ARG A 54 47.99 -62.91 -110.34
CA ARG A 54 48.97 -62.15 -111.14
C ARG A 54 50.15 -63.04 -111.54
N LEU A 55 50.70 -63.82 -110.60
CA LEU A 55 51.80 -64.74 -110.86
C LEU A 55 51.42 -65.74 -111.96
N VAL A 56 50.27 -66.42 -111.84
CA VAL A 56 49.83 -67.40 -112.84
C VAL A 56 49.64 -66.76 -114.21
N LYS A 57 49.10 -65.53 -114.27
CA LYS A 57 49.02 -64.77 -115.54
C LYS A 57 50.39 -64.50 -116.14
N GLN A 58 51.40 -64.15 -115.33
CA GLN A 58 52.78 -63.94 -115.80
C GLN A 58 53.37 -65.25 -116.35
N GLU A 59 53.20 -66.36 -115.63
CA GLU A 59 53.69 -67.67 -116.06
C GLU A 59 53.07 -68.11 -117.39
N LEU A 60 51.76 -67.91 -117.59
CA LEU A 60 51.07 -68.22 -118.85
C LEU A 60 51.54 -67.36 -120.05
N HIS A 61 52.18 -66.22 -119.80
CA HIS A 61 52.82 -65.38 -120.82
C HIS A 61 54.34 -65.64 -120.94
N ASN A 62 54.85 -66.70 -120.29
CA ASN A 62 56.26 -67.07 -120.19
C ASN A 62 57.15 -66.04 -119.44
N GLU A 63 56.57 -65.23 -118.56
CA GLU A 63 57.31 -64.35 -117.65
C GLU A 63 57.46 -65.00 -116.27
N GLN A 64 58.63 -65.56 -115.97
CA GLN A 64 58.89 -66.24 -114.69
C GLN A 64 59.13 -65.23 -113.55
N ASN A 65 58.50 -65.44 -112.38
CA ASN A 65 58.61 -64.52 -111.24
C ASN A 65 58.83 -65.22 -109.89
N ASP A 66 60.03 -65.78 -109.70
CA ASP A 66 60.39 -66.51 -108.48
C ASP A 66 60.49 -65.62 -107.23
N ALA A 67 60.78 -64.32 -107.40
CA ALA A 67 60.78 -63.36 -106.30
C ALA A 67 59.38 -63.20 -105.69
N LEU A 68 58.32 -63.24 -106.51
CA LEU A 68 56.95 -63.17 -106.03
C LEU A 68 56.53 -64.48 -105.35
N ILE A 69 57.00 -65.64 -105.84
CA ILE A 69 56.80 -66.93 -105.19
C ILE A 69 57.40 -66.91 -103.78
N GLY A 70 58.65 -66.48 -103.63
CA GLY A 70 59.30 -66.39 -102.31
C GLY A 70 58.64 -65.38 -101.38
N ARG A 71 58.09 -64.27 -101.91
CA ARG A 71 57.31 -63.31 -101.11
C ARG A 71 55.99 -63.92 -100.62
N LEU A 72 55.32 -64.70 -101.46
CA LEU A 72 54.07 -65.38 -101.12
C LEU A 72 54.28 -66.48 -100.08
N ASP A 73 55.38 -67.23 -100.15
CA ASP A 73 55.77 -68.21 -99.13
C ASP A 73 55.83 -67.56 -97.74
N ILE A 74 56.50 -66.41 -97.62
CA ILE A 74 56.61 -65.67 -96.35
C ILE A 74 55.23 -65.21 -95.86
N ILE A 75 54.40 -64.63 -96.74
CA ILE A 75 53.09 -64.13 -96.32
C ILE A 75 52.18 -65.28 -95.86
N LEU A 76 52.18 -66.40 -96.58
CA LEU A 76 51.36 -67.57 -96.23
C LEU A 76 51.80 -68.21 -94.90
N GLU A 77 53.09 -68.28 -94.62
CA GLU A 77 53.63 -68.74 -93.34
C GLU A 77 53.21 -67.81 -92.19
N GLU A 78 53.29 -66.49 -92.41
CA GLU A 78 52.91 -65.49 -91.41
C GLU A 78 51.39 -65.39 -91.20
N LEU A 79 50.56 -65.74 -92.19
CA LEU A 79 49.10 -65.79 -92.02
C LEU A 79 48.66 -66.97 -91.14
N GLU A 80 49.40 -68.08 -91.17
CA GLU A 80 49.13 -69.27 -90.35
C GLU A 80 49.65 -69.10 -88.91
N ASN A 81 50.89 -68.63 -88.77
CA ASN A 81 51.61 -68.67 -87.50
C ASN A 81 51.76 -67.30 -86.83
N GLY A 82 51.45 -66.22 -87.55
CA GLY A 82 51.87 -64.87 -87.21
C GLY A 82 53.34 -64.62 -87.58
N GLY A 83 53.73 -63.34 -87.68
CA GLY A 83 55.11 -63.00 -87.97
C GLY A 83 55.42 -61.51 -87.90
N GLU A 84 56.68 -61.18 -87.61
CA GLU A 84 57.12 -59.81 -87.38
C GLU A 84 57.36 -59.02 -88.67
N LYS A 85 57.64 -59.66 -89.81
CA LYS A 85 58.04 -58.92 -91.03
C LYS A 85 56.87 -58.12 -91.59
N ASN A 86 55.69 -58.74 -91.70
CA ASN A 86 54.47 -58.04 -92.09
C ASN A 86 53.58 -57.67 -90.89
N HIS A 87 54.05 -57.92 -89.66
CA HIS A 87 53.32 -57.70 -88.41
C HIS A 87 51.92 -58.34 -88.43
N LEU A 88 51.89 -59.60 -88.88
CA LEU A 88 50.67 -60.42 -88.93
C LEU A 88 50.50 -61.14 -87.60
N ILE A 89 49.27 -61.15 -87.12
CA ILE A 89 48.87 -61.91 -85.93
C ILE A 89 48.23 -63.22 -86.37
N LYS A 90 48.36 -64.25 -85.53
CA LYS A 90 47.60 -65.48 -85.70
C LYS A 90 46.15 -65.24 -85.29
N LEU A 91 45.20 -65.44 -86.20
CA LEU A 91 43.77 -65.37 -85.85
C LEU A 91 43.35 -66.67 -85.14
N ASP A 92 42.82 -66.54 -83.92
CA ASP A 92 42.26 -67.64 -83.13
C ASP A 92 40.86 -68.03 -83.63
N ASN A 93 40.77 -68.41 -84.91
CA ASN A 93 39.55 -68.90 -85.54
C ASN A 93 39.86 -70.24 -86.23
N LEU A 94 39.21 -71.31 -85.75
CA LEU A 94 39.44 -72.68 -86.24
C LEU A 94 39.15 -72.83 -87.74
N GLU A 95 38.12 -72.15 -88.25
CA GLU A 95 37.72 -72.18 -89.66
C GLU A 95 38.75 -71.45 -90.54
N TYR A 96 39.16 -70.26 -90.14
CA TYR A 96 40.21 -69.49 -90.83
C TYR A 96 41.54 -70.26 -90.85
N GLN A 97 41.95 -70.84 -89.71
CA GLN A 97 43.20 -71.60 -89.63
C GLN A 97 43.17 -72.85 -90.54
N ALA A 98 42.04 -73.56 -90.58
CA ALA A 98 41.87 -74.68 -91.50
C ALA A 98 41.92 -74.25 -92.98
N LEU A 99 41.36 -73.08 -93.31
CA LEU A 99 41.42 -72.52 -94.66
C LEU A 99 42.83 -72.09 -95.05
N VAL A 100 43.59 -71.47 -94.14
CA VAL A 100 44.99 -71.10 -94.39
C VAL A 100 45.89 -72.32 -94.57
N ASP A 101 45.72 -73.38 -93.77
CA ASP A 101 46.44 -74.65 -93.93
C ASP A 101 46.13 -75.29 -95.30
N ALA A 102 44.85 -75.36 -95.66
CA ALA A 102 44.44 -75.82 -96.99
C ALA A 102 45.03 -74.94 -98.12
N LEU A 103 45.12 -73.63 -97.89
CA LEU A 103 45.68 -72.66 -98.83
C LEU A 103 47.18 -72.88 -99.03
N GLN A 104 47.94 -73.14 -97.96
CA GLN A 104 49.35 -73.52 -98.05
C GLN A 104 49.55 -74.85 -98.79
N GLY A 105 48.71 -75.86 -98.51
CA GLY A 105 48.75 -77.13 -99.22
C GLY A 105 48.50 -76.96 -100.73
N LYS A 106 47.46 -76.19 -101.10
CA LYS A 106 47.15 -75.86 -102.49
C LYS A 106 48.20 -74.96 -103.13
N TRP A 107 48.87 -74.09 -102.36
CA TRP A 107 50.00 -73.29 -102.84
C TRP A 107 51.16 -74.17 -103.28
N GLY A 108 51.47 -75.23 -102.51
CA GLY A 108 52.46 -76.23 -102.91
C GLY A 108 52.10 -76.92 -104.23
N ALA A 109 50.83 -77.30 -104.40
CA ALA A 109 50.34 -77.88 -105.66
C ALA A 109 50.40 -76.89 -106.83
N LEU A 110 50.07 -75.62 -106.60
CA LEU A 110 50.15 -74.56 -107.61
C LEU A 110 51.60 -74.28 -108.02
N LYS A 111 52.55 -74.27 -107.08
CA LYS A 111 53.98 -74.17 -107.39
C LYS A 111 54.45 -75.32 -108.27
N ASN A 112 54.06 -76.56 -107.97
CA ASN A 112 54.40 -77.71 -108.80
C ASN A 112 53.81 -77.58 -110.21
N ALA A 113 52.56 -77.15 -110.34
CA ALA A 113 51.93 -76.92 -111.64
C ALA A 113 52.63 -75.81 -112.45
N ILE A 114 53.15 -74.76 -111.80
CA ILE A 114 53.97 -73.73 -112.44
C ILE A 114 55.27 -74.33 -112.98
N TYR A 115 55.98 -75.13 -112.16
CA TYR A 115 57.24 -75.76 -112.58
C TYR A 115 57.03 -76.79 -113.71
N ASP A 116 55.95 -77.57 -113.67
CA ASP A 116 55.59 -78.51 -114.73
C ASP A 116 55.25 -77.79 -116.04
N TYR A 117 54.54 -76.65 -115.97
CA TYR A 117 54.27 -75.80 -117.13
C TYR A 117 55.57 -75.25 -117.74
N ARG A 118 56.50 -74.76 -116.89
CA ARG A 118 57.83 -74.29 -117.33
C ARG A 118 58.66 -75.41 -118.00
N ALA A 119 58.47 -76.67 -117.61
CA ALA A 119 59.14 -77.83 -118.19
C ALA A 119 58.52 -78.31 -119.53
N GLY A 120 57.51 -77.60 -120.05
CA GLY A 120 56.87 -77.88 -121.35
C GLY A 120 55.47 -78.52 -121.24
N GLY A 121 54.85 -78.52 -120.05
CA GLY A 121 53.47 -78.97 -119.84
C GLY A 121 52.40 -78.05 -120.45
N THR A 122 51.14 -78.51 -120.47
CA THR A 122 50.01 -77.72 -121.01
C THR A 122 49.47 -76.72 -119.99
N ALA A 123 48.87 -75.62 -120.46
CA ALA A 123 48.35 -74.53 -119.61
C ALA A 123 47.08 -74.91 -118.80
N GLY A 124 46.34 -75.95 -119.22
CA GLY A 124 45.06 -76.34 -118.63
C GLY A 124 45.15 -76.66 -117.13
N PRO A 125 46.00 -77.61 -116.71
CA PRO A 125 46.14 -77.96 -115.29
C PRO A 125 46.57 -76.79 -114.39
N LEU A 126 47.45 -75.91 -114.89
CA LEU A 126 47.87 -74.70 -114.16
C LEU A 126 46.71 -73.73 -113.96
N TYR A 127 45.89 -73.52 -115.01
CA TYR A 127 44.71 -72.67 -114.92
C TYR A 127 43.67 -73.23 -113.93
N GLU A 128 43.35 -74.53 -114.00
CA GLU A 128 42.38 -75.17 -113.11
C GLU A 128 42.80 -75.09 -111.64
N ILE A 129 44.06 -75.43 -111.32
CA ILE A 129 44.58 -75.34 -109.94
C ILE A 129 44.61 -73.88 -109.47
N SER A 130 44.84 -72.91 -110.37
CA SER A 130 44.83 -71.50 -110.01
C SER A 130 43.44 -70.95 -109.68
N GLU A 131 42.39 -71.41 -110.36
CA GLU A 131 41.00 -71.03 -110.06
C GLU A 131 40.53 -71.68 -108.76
N GLU A 132 40.91 -72.94 -108.51
CA GLU A 132 40.68 -73.58 -107.21
C GLU A 132 41.39 -72.85 -106.08
N TYR A 133 42.66 -72.47 -106.28
CA TYR A 133 43.42 -71.68 -105.32
C TYR A 133 42.77 -70.32 -105.06
N PHE A 134 42.29 -69.65 -106.10
CA PHE A 134 41.60 -68.37 -105.97
C PHE A 134 40.33 -68.52 -105.13
N GLY A 135 39.49 -69.53 -105.39
CA GLY A 135 38.29 -69.78 -104.60
C GLY A 135 38.59 -70.05 -103.12
N LEU A 136 39.66 -70.78 -102.83
CA LEU A 136 40.10 -71.04 -101.45
C LEU A 136 40.67 -69.78 -100.77
N ALA A 137 41.45 -68.98 -101.49
CA ALA A 137 41.97 -67.71 -101.00
C ALA A 137 40.84 -66.71 -100.72
N ASP A 138 39.80 -66.70 -101.56
CA ASP A 138 38.60 -65.87 -101.41
C ASP A 138 37.83 -66.24 -100.14
N GLN A 139 37.60 -67.53 -99.91
CA GLN A 139 37.00 -68.04 -98.67
C GLN A 139 37.85 -67.69 -97.44
N THR A 140 39.18 -67.76 -97.56
CA THR A 140 40.11 -67.40 -96.48
C THR A 140 39.98 -65.92 -96.10
N VAL A 141 39.87 -65.02 -97.08
CA VAL A 141 39.63 -63.59 -96.84
C VAL A 141 38.30 -63.37 -96.14
N PHE A 142 37.22 -63.99 -96.61
CA PHE A 142 35.90 -63.85 -95.99
C PHE A 142 35.86 -64.39 -94.55
N ALA A 143 36.55 -65.49 -94.26
CA ALA A 143 36.66 -66.02 -92.91
C ALA A 143 37.39 -65.04 -91.96
N ALA A 144 38.46 -64.39 -92.43
CA ALA A 144 39.15 -63.34 -91.66
C ALA A 144 38.25 -62.12 -91.42
N GLU A 145 37.50 -61.68 -92.43
CA GLU A 145 36.54 -60.57 -92.32
C GLU A 145 35.46 -60.89 -91.30
N HIS A 146 34.81 -62.05 -91.42
CA HIS A 146 33.72 -62.45 -90.53
C HIS A 146 34.17 -62.56 -89.06
N TYR A 147 35.33 -63.17 -88.81
CA TYR A 147 35.91 -63.23 -87.47
C TYR A 147 36.14 -61.83 -86.88
N THR A 148 36.67 -60.92 -87.70
CA THR A 148 36.95 -59.54 -87.29
C THR A 148 35.67 -58.78 -86.96
N GLU A 149 34.64 -58.90 -87.79
CA GLU A 149 33.33 -58.30 -87.53
C GLU A 149 32.70 -58.82 -86.24
N GLN A 150 32.82 -60.13 -85.98
CA GLN A 150 32.29 -60.74 -84.75
C GLN A 150 33.05 -60.28 -83.51
N ALA A 151 34.38 -60.17 -83.59
CA ALA A 151 35.22 -59.65 -82.51
C ALA A 151 34.84 -58.19 -82.16
N VAL A 152 34.65 -57.34 -83.18
CA VAL A 152 34.19 -55.94 -82.98
C VAL A 152 32.82 -55.88 -82.34
N ARG A 153 31.88 -56.71 -82.81
CA ARG A 153 30.52 -56.76 -82.29
C ARG A 153 30.51 -57.17 -80.81
N ASN A 154 31.28 -58.19 -80.45
CA ASN A 154 31.41 -58.64 -79.06
C ASN A 154 32.01 -57.56 -78.17
N ALA A 155 33.06 -56.88 -78.63
CA ALA A 155 33.67 -55.79 -77.86
C ALA A 155 32.70 -54.61 -77.65
N LYS A 156 31.90 -54.26 -78.67
CA LYS A 156 30.86 -53.22 -78.58
C LYS A 156 29.83 -53.56 -77.50
N TYR A 157 29.31 -54.80 -77.49
CA TYR A 157 28.33 -55.22 -76.49
C TYR A 157 28.91 -55.22 -75.07
N PHE A 158 30.15 -55.67 -74.91
CA PHE A 158 30.83 -55.65 -73.63
C PHE A 158 31.01 -54.21 -73.10
N LEU A 159 31.44 -53.28 -73.96
CA LEU A 159 31.66 -51.89 -73.58
C LEU A 159 30.35 -51.17 -73.19
N LEU A 160 29.26 -51.47 -73.87
CA LEU A 160 27.92 -51.00 -73.50
C LEU A 160 27.46 -51.54 -72.15
N LEU A 161 27.68 -52.83 -71.88
CA LEU A 161 27.31 -53.47 -70.60
C LEU A 161 28.07 -52.83 -69.43
N VAL A 162 29.38 -52.64 -69.58
CA VAL A 162 30.24 -52.01 -68.57
C VAL A 162 29.79 -50.57 -68.28
N THR A 163 29.46 -49.81 -69.33
CA THR A 163 28.97 -48.43 -69.20
C THR A 163 27.63 -48.36 -68.46
N LEU A 164 26.69 -49.28 -68.75
CA LEU A 164 25.39 -49.34 -68.11
C LEU A 164 25.50 -49.66 -66.60
N ILE A 165 26.38 -50.60 -66.23
CA ILE A 165 26.63 -50.95 -64.83
C ILE A 165 27.13 -49.72 -64.05
N PHE A 166 28.04 -48.93 -64.64
CA PHE A 166 28.54 -47.72 -63.99
C PHE A 166 27.48 -46.63 -63.86
N LEU A 167 26.60 -46.46 -64.86
CA LEU A 167 25.50 -45.50 -64.78
C LEU A 167 24.55 -45.82 -63.62
N ILE A 168 24.18 -47.11 -63.47
CA ILE A 168 23.33 -47.58 -62.37
C ILE A 168 24.01 -47.31 -61.01
N MET A 169 25.30 -47.59 -60.91
CA MET A 169 26.06 -47.39 -59.68
C MET A 169 26.11 -45.91 -59.26
N VAL A 170 26.24 -44.97 -60.21
CA VAL A 170 26.20 -43.52 -59.95
C VAL A 170 24.84 -43.11 -59.35
N VAL A 171 23.74 -43.58 -59.93
CA VAL A 171 22.38 -43.25 -59.45
C VAL A 171 22.16 -43.74 -58.01
N VAL A 172 22.58 -44.98 -57.70
CA VAL A 172 22.48 -45.54 -56.35
C VAL A 172 23.30 -44.72 -55.34
N CYS A 173 24.52 -44.30 -55.72
CA CYS A 173 25.37 -43.47 -54.88
C CYS A 173 24.76 -42.09 -54.61
N ALA A 174 24.18 -41.44 -55.63
CA ALA A 174 23.53 -40.14 -55.51
C ALA A 174 22.30 -40.19 -54.60
N PHE A 175 21.46 -41.23 -54.74
CA PHE A 175 20.30 -41.44 -53.87
C PHE A 175 20.72 -41.60 -52.39
N PHE A 176 21.77 -42.38 -52.14
CA PHE A 176 22.27 -42.60 -50.78
C PHE A 176 22.84 -41.31 -50.15
N ALA A 177 23.56 -40.50 -50.94
CA ALA A 177 24.09 -39.21 -50.48
C ALA A 177 22.96 -38.22 -50.10
N SER A 178 21.89 -38.14 -50.90
CA SER A 178 20.74 -37.27 -50.61
C SER A 178 19.98 -37.70 -49.34
N SER A 179 19.81 -39.02 -49.13
CA SER A 179 19.15 -39.55 -47.93
C SER A 179 19.94 -39.24 -46.64
N GLN A 180 21.27 -39.32 -46.69
CA GLN A 180 22.15 -38.97 -45.57
C GLN A 180 22.05 -37.48 -45.19
N GLN A 181 21.99 -36.58 -46.18
CA GLN A 181 21.91 -35.14 -45.94
C GLN A 181 20.63 -34.74 -45.18
N LYS A 182 19.46 -35.23 -45.62
CA LYS A 182 18.17 -34.96 -44.95
C LYS A 182 18.16 -35.41 -43.49
N ARG A 183 18.82 -36.53 -43.18
CA ARG A 183 18.89 -37.05 -41.80
C ARG A 183 19.75 -36.17 -40.88
N ARG A 184 20.76 -35.50 -41.43
CA ARG A 184 21.67 -34.62 -40.68
C ARG A 184 21.00 -33.27 -40.37
N GLU A 185 20.22 -32.72 -41.30
CA GLU A 185 19.46 -31.49 -41.10
C GLU A 185 18.40 -31.64 -39.99
N LYS A 186 17.71 -32.78 -39.92
CA LYS A 186 16.72 -33.05 -38.87
C LYS A 186 17.33 -33.05 -37.45
N LEU A 187 18.49 -33.70 -37.27
CA LEU A 187 19.16 -33.78 -35.97
C LEU A 187 19.60 -32.41 -35.43
N LEU A 188 20.06 -31.51 -36.31
CA LEU A 188 20.45 -30.14 -35.93
C LEU A 188 19.24 -29.26 -35.56
N GLY A 189 18.07 -29.52 -36.16
CA GLY A 189 16.82 -28.86 -35.79
C GLY A 189 16.38 -29.24 -34.37
N ASP A 190 16.36 -30.54 -34.06
CA ASP A 190 15.94 -31.07 -32.77
C ASP A 190 16.84 -30.56 -31.61
N GLU A 191 18.16 -30.46 -31.84
CA GLU A 191 19.12 -29.96 -30.83
C GLU A 191 18.94 -28.46 -30.56
N LYS A 192 18.66 -27.66 -31.60
CA LYS A 192 18.39 -26.23 -31.47
C LYS A 192 17.10 -25.96 -30.68
N GLU A 193 16.03 -26.70 -30.98
CA GLU A 193 14.75 -26.58 -30.28
C GLU A 193 14.86 -26.92 -28.78
N SER A 194 15.66 -27.94 -28.44
CA SER A 194 15.93 -28.30 -27.03
C SER A 194 16.66 -27.19 -26.26
N LEU A 195 17.65 -26.55 -26.89
CA LEU A 195 18.41 -25.47 -26.26
C LEU A 195 17.54 -24.21 -26.06
N GLU A 196 16.74 -23.84 -27.07
CA GLU A 196 15.79 -22.73 -26.98
C GLU A 196 14.77 -22.96 -25.86
N ARG A 197 14.24 -24.19 -25.73
CA ARG A 197 13.33 -24.55 -24.65
C ARG A 197 13.98 -24.44 -23.26
N GLN A 198 15.25 -24.81 -23.13
CA GLN A 198 15.98 -24.71 -21.86
C GLN A 198 16.29 -23.26 -21.47
N ILE A 199 16.67 -22.41 -22.44
CA ILE A 199 16.85 -20.97 -22.23
C ILE A 199 15.52 -20.34 -21.82
N HIS A 200 14.44 -20.68 -22.51
CA HIS A 200 13.11 -20.18 -22.22
C HIS A 200 12.64 -20.55 -20.81
N LEU A 201 12.85 -21.81 -20.38
CA LEU A 201 12.50 -22.24 -19.02
C LEU A 201 13.25 -21.47 -17.94
N ASN A 202 14.55 -21.23 -18.14
CA ASN A 202 15.37 -20.46 -17.21
C ASN A 202 14.97 -18.99 -17.16
N GLN A 203 14.63 -18.39 -18.31
CA GLN A 203 14.08 -17.03 -18.35
C GLN A 203 12.76 -16.98 -17.58
N MET A 204 11.85 -17.90 -17.83
CA MET A 204 10.54 -17.96 -17.16
C MET A 204 10.67 -18.13 -15.63
N LEU A 205 11.63 -18.92 -15.15
CA LEU A 205 11.94 -19.05 -13.72
C LEU A 205 12.48 -17.76 -13.10
N ASN A 206 13.37 -17.05 -13.81
CA ASN A 206 13.88 -15.75 -13.36
C ASN A 206 12.79 -14.67 -13.36
N ASP A 207 11.92 -14.67 -14.38
CA ASP A 207 10.81 -13.74 -14.50
C ASP A 207 9.78 -13.90 -13.37
N ILE A 208 9.68 -15.09 -12.74
CA ILE A 208 8.83 -15.32 -11.57
C ILE A 208 9.55 -14.94 -10.27
N ARG A 209 10.86 -15.19 -10.15
CA ARG A 209 11.63 -14.87 -8.94
C ARG A 209 11.87 -13.37 -8.75
N ALA A 210 12.11 -12.62 -9.82
CA ALA A 210 12.43 -11.21 -9.73
C ALA A 210 11.29 -10.38 -9.08
N PRO A 211 10.01 -10.51 -9.50
CA PRO A 211 8.91 -9.81 -8.84
C PRO A 211 8.76 -10.19 -7.37
N LEU A 212 8.99 -11.46 -7.03
CA LEU A 212 8.93 -11.97 -5.66
C LEU A 212 10.00 -11.34 -4.76
N ASP A 213 11.22 -11.10 -5.28
CA ASP A 213 12.30 -10.43 -4.55
C ASP A 213 12.06 -8.91 -4.39
N GLU A 214 11.32 -8.30 -5.33
CA GLU A 214 10.98 -6.88 -5.36
C GLU A 214 9.70 -6.50 -4.58
N LEU A 215 8.94 -7.48 -4.08
CA LEU A 215 7.78 -7.21 -3.24
C LEU A 215 8.17 -6.37 -2.01
N PRO A 216 7.44 -5.29 -1.69
CA PRO A 216 7.76 -4.43 -0.56
C PRO A 216 7.44 -5.10 0.78
N GLU A 217 6.50 -6.05 0.81
CA GLU A 217 6.18 -6.84 1.99
C GLU A 217 7.23 -7.91 2.25
N LEU A 218 7.52 -8.18 3.51
CA LEU A 218 8.46 -9.23 3.89
C LEU A 218 7.89 -10.60 3.52
N MET A 219 8.70 -11.40 2.82
CA MET A 219 8.29 -12.73 2.37
C MET A 219 9.44 -13.71 2.47
N TYR A 220 9.16 -14.90 3.01
CA TYR A 220 10.14 -15.98 3.05
C TYR A 220 9.54 -17.36 2.77
N VAL A 221 10.41 -18.28 2.39
CA VAL A 221 10.12 -19.71 2.23
C VAL A 221 11.09 -20.50 3.09
N ALA A 222 10.58 -21.44 3.89
CA ALA A 222 11.40 -22.32 4.72
C ALA A 222 10.99 -23.78 4.55
N ASP A 223 11.96 -24.69 4.62
CA ASP A 223 11.72 -26.13 4.58
C ASP A 223 10.82 -26.55 5.75
N LEU A 224 9.86 -27.44 5.47
CA LEU A 224 8.84 -27.82 6.44
C LEU A 224 9.40 -28.65 7.60
N GLU A 225 10.43 -29.46 7.35
CA GLU A 225 10.99 -30.41 8.30
C GLU A 225 12.29 -29.89 8.93
N THR A 226 13.19 -29.32 8.12
CA THR A 226 14.50 -28.87 8.61
C THR A 226 14.47 -27.44 9.13
N TYR A 227 13.43 -26.67 8.79
CA TYR A 227 13.29 -25.23 9.05
C TYR A 227 14.35 -24.37 8.37
N ASP A 228 15.07 -24.91 7.38
CA ASP A 228 16.09 -24.16 6.64
C ASP A 228 15.41 -23.05 5.82
N LEU A 229 15.95 -21.84 5.89
CA LEU A 229 15.44 -20.69 5.16
C LEU A 229 15.85 -20.78 3.69
N LEU A 230 14.93 -21.24 2.85
CA LEU A 230 15.15 -21.51 1.42
C LEU A 230 15.16 -20.24 0.57
N PHE A 231 14.33 -19.27 0.94
CA PHE A 231 14.24 -17.98 0.25
C PHE A 231 13.78 -16.91 1.23
N ILE A 232 14.27 -15.68 1.06
CA ILE A 232 13.70 -14.48 1.66
C ILE A 232 13.94 -13.33 0.70
N ASN A 233 12.92 -12.52 0.49
CA ASN A 233 13.00 -11.39 -0.42
C ASN A 233 13.88 -10.26 0.14
N LYS A 234 14.16 -9.26 -0.71
CA LYS A 234 14.93 -8.09 -0.31
C LYS A 234 14.34 -7.35 0.89
N ALA A 235 13.01 -7.14 0.91
CA ALA A 235 12.33 -6.50 2.03
C ALA A 235 12.58 -7.23 3.37
N GLY A 236 12.57 -8.56 3.36
CA GLY A 236 12.88 -9.35 4.54
C GLY A 236 14.33 -9.25 4.99
N LYS A 237 15.29 -9.28 4.06
CA LYS A 237 16.72 -9.08 4.36
C LYS A 237 17.00 -7.72 4.97
N ASP A 238 16.38 -6.67 4.43
CA ASP A 238 16.54 -5.29 4.90
C ASP A 238 15.91 -5.11 6.29
N THR A 239 14.72 -5.70 6.52
CA THR A 239 14.01 -5.63 7.81
C THR A 239 14.79 -6.28 8.96
N PHE A 240 15.40 -7.45 8.72
CA PHE A 240 16.18 -8.18 9.71
C PHE A 240 17.70 -7.92 9.65
N ASN A 241 18.14 -7.06 8.73
CA ASN A 241 19.52 -6.61 8.55
C ASN A 241 20.57 -7.74 8.39
N PHE A 242 20.28 -8.73 7.53
CA PHE A 242 21.24 -9.78 7.19
C PHE A 242 21.37 -10.01 5.67
N LYS A 243 22.56 -10.46 5.23
CA LYS A 243 22.88 -10.64 3.79
C LYS A 243 22.93 -12.09 3.31
N ALA A 244 23.17 -13.04 4.21
CA ALA A 244 23.35 -14.45 3.86
C ALA A 244 22.32 -15.32 4.60
N THR A 245 21.73 -16.27 3.86
CA THR A 245 20.71 -17.20 4.37
C THR A 245 21.12 -18.67 4.30
N GLU A 246 22.26 -18.98 3.68
CA GLU A 246 22.73 -20.36 3.51
C GLU A 246 22.94 -21.06 4.86
N GLY A 247 22.26 -22.19 5.04
CA GLY A 247 22.35 -23.04 6.23
C GLY A 247 21.73 -22.45 7.49
N LYS A 248 20.94 -21.37 7.36
CA LYS A 248 20.28 -20.72 8.49
C LYS A 248 18.83 -21.16 8.62
N LYS A 249 18.38 -21.33 9.87
CA LYS A 249 17.01 -21.74 10.19
C LYS A 249 16.10 -20.53 10.39
N CYS A 250 14.84 -20.65 10.00
CA CYS A 250 13.88 -19.56 10.07
C CYS A 250 13.67 -19.03 11.51
N TYR A 251 13.57 -19.93 12.50
CA TYR A 251 13.36 -19.56 13.89
C TYR A 251 14.60 -18.85 14.52
N GLU A 252 15.81 -19.14 14.03
CA GLU A 252 17.05 -18.51 14.50
C GLU A 252 17.11 -17.07 13.97
N LEU A 253 16.98 -16.89 12.65
CA LEU A 253 17.14 -15.59 12.01
C LEU A 253 15.95 -14.65 12.21
N LEU A 254 14.73 -15.17 12.15
CA LEU A 254 13.52 -14.35 12.13
C LEU A 254 12.91 -14.17 13.51
N GLN A 255 13.21 -15.07 14.46
CA GLN A 255 12.58 -15.06 15.79
C GLN A 255 13.59 -15.01 16.94
N GLY A 256 14.88 -15.26 16.68
CA GLY A 256 15.93 -15.18 17.70
C GLY A 256 15.87 -16.35 18.68
N LEU A 257 15.33 -17.49 18.24
CA LEU A 257 15.16 -18.69 19.05
C LEU A 257 16.23 -19.74 18.69
N ASP A 258 16.57 -20.61 19.64
CA ASP A 258 17.51 -21.72 19.43
C ASP A 258 16.82 -23.01 18.96
N ALA A 259 15.48 -23.05 19.01
CA ALA A 259 14.64 -24.18 18.64
C ALA A 259 13.38 -23.69 17.88
N PRO A 260 12.65 -24.59 17.18
CA PRO A 260 11.42 -24.24 16.48
C PRO A 260 10.43 -23.48 17.37
N CYS A 261 9.78 -22.47 16.81
CA CYS A 261 8.92 -21.56 17.56
C CYS A 261 7.79 -22.32 18.25
N PRO A 262 7.47 -22.02 19.53
CA PRO A 262 6.34 -22.66 20.22
C PRO A 262 4.99 -22.29 19.60
N PHE A 263 4.96 -21.21 18.81
CA PHE A 263 3.81 -20.69 18.08
C PHE A 263 3.89 -21.00 16.57
N CYS A 264 4.74 -21.94 16.14
CA CYS A 264 4.91 -22.24 14.72
C CYS A 264 3.60 -22.76 14.10
N SER A 265 3.09 -22.06 13.08
CA SER A 265 1.85 -22.39 12.37
C SER A 265 1.98 -23.56 11.38
N THR A 266 3.18 -24.10 11.16
CA THR A 266 3.45 -25.20 10.22
C THR A 266 2.43 -26.36 10.28
N PRO A 267 1.98 -26.84 11.46
CA PRO A 267 0.97 -27.90 11.54
C PRO A 267 -0.40 -27.55 10.94
N GLU A 268 -0.74 -26.26 10.84
CA GLU A 268 -2.04 -25.76 10.37
C GLU A 268 -2.07 -25.49 8.85
N LEU A 269 -0.92 -25.60 8.17
CA LEU A 269 -0.78 -25.18 6.77
C LEU A 269 -1.36 -26.19 5.78
N LYS A 270 -2.04 -25.68 4.75
CA LYS A 270 -2.62 -26.47 3.65
C LYS A 270 -2.20 -25.93 2.28
N PRO A 271 -2.21 -26.75 1.21
CA PRO A 271 -1.82 -26.32 -0.13
C PRO A 271 -2.74 -25.29 -0.78
N GLU A 272 -4.02 -25.21 -0.41
CA GLU A 272 -5.05 -24.41 -1.10
C GLU A 272 -5.49 -23.15 -0.31
N GLU A 273 -5.11 -23.04 0.98
CA GLU A 273 -5.63 -22.02 1.89
C GLU A 273 -4.49 -21.30 2.60
N TYR A 274 -4.64 -19.99 2.81
CA TYR A 274 -3.75 -19.22 3.69
C TYR A 274 -4.24 -19.33 5.13
N TYR A 275 -3.32 -19.66 6.04
CA TYR A 275 -3.49 -19.49 7.47
C TYR A 275 -3.08 -18.06 7.85
N ASN A 276 -4.05 -17.26 8.30
CA ASN A 276 -3.82 -15.87 8.67
C ASN A 276 -3.76 -15.74 10.18
N TRP A 277 -2.73 -15.07 10.70
CA TRP A 277 -2.56 -14.84 12.13
C TRP A 277 -1.73 -13.59 12.39
N GLU A 278 -1.81 -13.06 13.61
CA GLU A 278 -1.09 -11.85 14.00
C GLU A 278 0.02 -12.16 14.99
N HIS A 279 1.16 -11.47 14.84
CA HIS A 279 2.31 -11.67 15.72
C HIS A 279 3.15 -10.41 15.85
N THR A 280 3.52 -10.06 17.08
CA THR A 280 4.57 -9.06 17.33
C THR A 280 5.92 -9.77 17.31
N ASN A 281 6.74 -9.46 16.30
CA ASN A 281 8.06 -10.06 16.19
C ASN A 281 9.01 -9.48 17.26
N PRO A 282 9.71 -10.33 18.03
CA PRO A 282 10.57 -9.86 19.12
C PRO A 282 11.87 -9.18 18.65
N ILE A 283 12.36 -9.49 17.44
CA ILE A 283 13.57 -8.88 16.89
C ILE A 283 13.26 -7.49 16.33
N THR A 284 12.23 -7.38 15.49
CA THR A 284 11.93 -6.11 14.80
C THR A 284 11.10 -5.16 15.67
N GLY A 285 10.43 -5.67 16.71
CA GLY A 285 9.49 -4.91 17.54
C GLY A 285 8.21 -4.49 16.79
N ARG A 286 8.01 -5.00 15.57
CA ARG A 286 6.88 -4.66 14.72
C ARG A 286 5.77 -5.70 14.83
N HIS A 287 4.54 -5.27 14.60
CA HIS A 287 3.37 -6.13 14.61
C HIS A 287 2.96 -6.46 13.17
N TYR A 288 2.84 -7.75 12.87
CA TYR A 288 2.55 -8.22 11.53
C TYR A 288 1.26 -9.02 11.48
N LEU A 289 0.52 -8.86 10.37
CA LEU A 289 -0.41 -9.87 9.89
C LEU A 289 0.35 -10.84 8.97
N LEU A 290 0.47 -12.07 9.41
CA LEU A 290 1.19 -13.15 8.74
C LEU A 290 0.20 -14.01 7.95
N LYS A 291 0.55 -14.29 6.70
CA LYS A 291 -0.21 -15.17 5.81
C LYS A 291 0.67 -16.33 5.39
N ASP A 292 0.35 -17.50 5.92
CA ASP A 292 1.17 -18.68 5.75
C ASP A 292 0.47 -19.71 4.86
N ARG A 293 1.22 -20.40 4.02
CA ARG A 293 0.68 -21.45 3.14
C ARG A 293 1.69 -22.56 2.92
N LEU A 294 1.21 -23.78 2.73
CA LEU A 294 2.04 -24.89 2.28
C LEU A 294 2.23 -24.80 0.76
N ILE A 295 3.47 -24.77 0.29
CA ILE A 295 3.80 -24.74 -1.14
C ILE A 295 4.81 -25.84 -1.48
N GLU A 296 4.96 -26.11 -2.78
CA GLU A 296 6.07 -26.91 -3.29
C GLU A 296 7.15 -25.96 -3.82
N TRP A 297 8.36 -26.02 -3.24
CA TRP A 297 9.51 -25.20 -3.61
C TRP A 297 10.68 -26.09 -4.01
N GLU A 298 11.11 -26.01 -5.27
CA GLU A 298 12.19 -26.84 -5.83
C GLU A 298 12.00 -28.36 -5.58
N GLY A 299 10.74 -28.83 -5.65
CA GLY A 299 10.38 -30.24 -5.46
C GLY A 299 10.30 -30.69 -4.00
N ARG A 300 10.27 -29.75 -3.04
CA ARG A 300 10.17 -30.04 -1.59
C ARG A 300 8.97 -29.31 -0.98
N PRO A 301 8.29 -29.91 0.02
CA PRO A 301 7.27 -29.22 0.78
C PRO A 301 7.92 -28.11 1.63
N ALA A 302 7.42 -26.89 1.49
CA ALA A 302 7.95 -25.72 2.19
C ALA A 302 6.81 -24.84 2.72
N ARG A 303 7.05 -24.17 3.84
CA ARG A 303 6.18 -23.08 4.28
C ARG A 303 6.52 -21.83 3.50
N PHE A 304 5.51 -21.16 2.99
CA PHE A 304 5.55 -19.80 2.50
C PHE A 304 4.92 -18.90 3.56
N GLU A 305 5.55 -17.77 3.88
CA GLU A 305 4.98 -16.74 4.74
C GLU A 305 5.16 -15.37 4.08
N LEU A 306 4.07 -14.60 4.07
CA LEU A 306 4.02 -13.20 3.68
C LEU A 306 3.57 -12.38 4.89
N ALA A 307 4.34 -11.35 5.25
CA ALA A 307 4.13 -10.54 6.44
C ALA A 307 3.78 -9.08 6.06
N PHE A 308 2.57 -8.67 6.45
CA PHE A 308 2.11 -7.29 6.32
C PHE A 308 2.34 -6.54 7.62
N ASP A 309 3.14 -5.47 7.58
CA ASP A 309 3.42 -4.65 8.75
C ASP A 309 2.20 -3.78 9.10
N LEU A 310 1.61 -4.03 10.27
CA LEU A 310 0.45 -3.30 10.79
C LEU A 310 0.84 -2.28 11.86
N THR A 311 2.14 -2.10 12.13
CA THR A 311 2.61 -1.32 13.29
C THR A 311 2.13 0.13 13.25
N GLU A 312 2.26 0.82 12.12
CA GLU A 312 1.81 2.21 11.98
C GLU A 312 0.29 2.31 12.03
N ALA A 313 -0.43 1.44 11.30
CA ALA A 313 -1.89 1.42 11.30
C ALA A 313 -2.47 1.16 12.72
N MET A 314 -1.84 0.30 13.53
CA MET A 314 -2.23 0.08 14.91
C MET A 314 -1.97 1.30 15.79
N LYS A 315 -0.83 1.98 15.61
CA LYS A 315 -0.52 3.24 16.32
C LYS A 315 -1.54 4.32 15.98
N GLU A 316 -1.84 4.51 14.69
CA GLU A 316 -2.87 5.46 14.24
C GLU A 316 -4.25 5.13 14.80
N LYS A 317 -4.65 3.86 14.73
CA LYS A 317 -5.92 3.39 15.31
C LYS A 317 -6.00 3.67 16.81
N GLN A 318 -4.92 3.44 17.55
CA GLN A 318 -4.88 3.73 18.98
C GLN A 318 -4.93 5.24 19.25
N ASN A 319 -4.22 6.05 18.47
CA ASN A 319 -4.26 7.51 18.57
C ASN A 319 -5.67 8.07 18.31
N LEU A 320 -6.35 7.58 17.27
CA LEU A 320 -7.74 7.94 16.97
C LEU A 320 -8.69 7.56 18.10
N LYS A 321 -8.50 6.37 18.69
CA LYS A 321 -9.30 5.93 19.83
C LYS A 321 -9.10 6.86 21.04
N ASN A 322 -7.86 7.20 21.36
CA ASN A 322 -7.53 8.13 22.46
C ASN A 322 -8.11 9.53 22.21
N MET A 323 -8.10 10.01 20.95
CA MET A 323 -8.69 11.29 20.56
C MET A 323 -10.21 11.30 20.74
N LEU A 324 -10.90 10.24 20.30
CA LEU A 324 -12.34 10.09 20.47
C LEU A 324 -12.75 10.05 21.96
N GLU A 325 -12.02 9.30 22.78
CA GLU A 325 -12.23 9.26 24.23
C GLU A 325 -12.03 10.64 24.87
N THR A 326 -11.03 11.40 24.42
CA THR A 326 -10.79 12.78 24.86
C THR A 326 -11.94 13.72 24.49
N GLU A 327 -12.41 13.68 23.24
CA GLU A 327 -13.55 14.49 22.78
C GLU A 327 -14.83 14.19 23.56
N GLN A 328 -15.10 12.90 23.83
CA GLN A 328 -16.26 12.49 24.62
C GLN A 328 -16.23 13.10 26.02
N VAL A 329 -15.08 13.03 26.71
CA VAL A 329 -14.94 13.62 28.05
C VAL A 329 -15.10 15.13 28.04
N ILE A 330 -14.56 15.83 27.04
CA ILE A 330 -14.76 17.28 26.90
C ILE A 330 -16.25 17.61 26.77
N VAL A 331 -16.98 16.91 25.90
CA VAL A 331 -18.42 17.13 25.70
C VAL A 331 -19.22 16.86 26.97
N GLU A 332 -18.88 15.81 27.71
CA GLU A 332 -19.53 15.51 28.98
C GLU A 332 -19.24 16.55 30.06
N CYS A 333 -17.99 17.03 30.16
CA CYS A 333 -17.62 18.12 31.06
C CYS A 333 -18.41 19.40 30.73
N ILE A 334 -18.54 19.75 29.45
CA ILE A 334 -19.34 20.90 29.01
C ILE A 334 -20.81 20.71 29.41
N ARG A 335 -21.34 19.48 29.28
CA ARG A 335 -22.72 19.17 29.68
C ARG A 335 -22.93 19.37 31.18
N ASP A 336 -22.00 18.91 32.01
CA ASP A 336 -22.06 19.05 33.47
C ASP A 336 -22.07 20.54 33.88
N LEU A 337 -21.27 21.38 33.20
CA LEU A 337 -21.24 22.84 33.41
C LEU A 337 -22.49 23.56 32.88
N TYR A 338 -23.06 23.11 31.76
CA TYR A 338 -24.18 23.78 31.11
C TYR A 338 -25.52 23.48 31.78
N GLN A 339 -25.79 22.21 32.13
CA GLN A 339 -27.09 21.76 32.65
C GLN A 339 -27.35 22.16 34.11
N ASN A 340 -26.28 22.31 34.89
CA ASN A 340 -26.39 22.71 36.30
C ASN A 340 -26.26 24.23 36.41
N HIS A 341 -27.33 24.90 36.83
CA HIS A 341 -27.30 26.35 37.11
C HIS A 341 -26.55 26.67 38.41
N ASP A 342 -26.40 25.70 39.32
CA ASP A 342 -25.63 25.84 40.56
C ASP A 342 -24.20 25.32 40.38
N LEU A 343 -23.23 26.25 40.39
CA LEU A 343 -21.80 25.92 40.27
C LEU A 343 -21.31 25.03 41.41
N ASN A 344 -21.91 25.10 42.60
CA ASN A 344 -21.52 24.26 43.74
C ASN A 344 -21.82 22.78 43.49
N GLN A 345 -22.72 22.46 42.55
CA GLN A 345 -23.02 21.10 42.11
C GLN A 345 -22.29 20.76 40.80
N ALA A 346 -22.20 21.72 39.88
CA ALA A 346 -21.59 21.52 38.58
C ALA A 346 -20.08 21.25 38.65
N ILE A 347 -19.36 22.07 39.43
CA ILE A 347 -17.89 22.04 39.47
C ILE A 347 -17.37 20.72 40.07
N PRO A 348 -17.90 20.18 41.19
CA PRO A 348 -17.45 18.89 41.70
C PRO A 348 -17.59 17.73 40.70
N LEU A 349 -18.70 17.67 39.96
CA LEU A 349 -18.92 16.64 38.92
C LEU A 349 -17.92 16.79 37.77
N PHE A 350 -17.69 18.03 37.33
CA PHE A 350 -16.72 18.37 36.32
C PHE A 350 -15.28 17.98 36.73
N LEU A 351 -14.88 18.32 37.96
CA LEU A 351 -13.56 17.97 38.49
C LEU A 351 -13.40 16.45 38.64
N GLU A 352 -14.43 15.75 39.13
CA GLU A 352 -14.44 14.29 39.21
C GLU A 352 -14.22 13.63 37.85
N ARG A 353 -14.92 14.11 36.81
CA ARG A 353 -14.84 13.54 35.47
C ARG A 353 -13.44 13.70 34.88
N ILE A 354 -12.86 14.91 34.98
CA ILE A 354 -11.50 15.18 34.51
C ILE A 354 -10.48 14.38 35.30
N GLY A 355 -10.60 14.36 36.63
CA GLY A 355 -9.67 13.66 37.51
C GLY A 355 -9.64 12.15 37.24
N LYS A 356 -10.82 11.53 37.06
CA LYS A 356 -10.94 10.11 36.68
C LYS A 356 -10.36 9.84 35.31
N PHE A 357 -10.67 10.67 34.30
CA PHE A 357 -10.16 10.48 32.94
C PHE A 357 -8.64 10.59 32.87
N LEU A 358 -8.07 11.60 33.55
CA LEU A 358 -6.64 11.83 33.61
C LEU A 358 -5.90 10.91 34.58
N ARG A 359 -6.64 10.05 35.31
CA ARG A 359 -6.11 9.18 36.37
C ARG A 359 -5.26 9.97 37.38
N ALA A 360 -5.73 11.17 37.71
CA ALA A 360 -5.08 12.07 38.64
C ALA A 360 -5.43 11.70 40.09
N ASP A 361 -4.54 12.03 41.02
CA ASP A 361 -4.80 11.88 42.46
C ASP A 361 -5.81 12.92 42.93
N ARG A 362 -5.72 14.13 42.38
CA ARG A 362 -6.62 15.26 42.67
C ARG A 362 -6.89 16.09 41.41
N SER A 363 -8.03 16.75 41.38
CA SER A 363 -8.35 17.84 40.46
C SER A 363 -8.99 18.98 41.25
N TYR A 364 -8.63 20.22 40.94
CA TYR A 364 -8.96 21.34 41.82
C TYR A 364 -9.06 22.68 41.10
N ILE A 365 -9.67 23.65 41.77
CA ILE A 365 -9.66 25.07 41.39
C ILE A 365 -9.10 25.89 42.56
N PHE A 366 -8.15 26.76 42.28
CA PHE A 366 -7.68 27.78 43.23
C PHE A 366 -8.15 29.17 42.81
N ASP A 367 -8.78 29.90 43.74
CA ASP A 367 -9.05 31.33 43.59
C ASP A 367 -7.74 32.12 43.75
N LEU A 368 -7.47 33.03 42.80
CA LEU A 368 -6.26 33.83 42.72
C LEU A 368 -6.53 35.33 42.83
N ARG A 369 -7.76 35.79 43.13
CA ARG A 369 -8.12 37.22 43.16
C ARG A 369 -7.56 37.96 44.39
N GLY A 370 -7.42 37.26 45.52
CA GLY A 370 -6.94 37.83 46.78
C GLY A 370 -5.42 37.80 46.94
N GLU A 371 -4.92 38.20 48.13
CA GLU A 371 -3.48 38.09 48.48
C GLU A 371 -2.97 36.65 48.60
N PHE A 372 -3.90 35.70 48.83
CA PHE A 372 -3.60 34.29 49.05
C PHE A 372 -4.31 33.43 48.02
N LEU A 373 -3.66 32.32 47.61
CA LEU A 373 -4.30 31.25 46.87
C LEU A 373 -5.24 30.48 47.82
N LYS A 374 -6.46 30.22 47.35
CA LYS A 374 -7.47 29.47 48.11
C LYS A 374 -8.02 28.32 47.29
N ASN A 375 -7.90 27.10 47.78
CA ASN A 375 -8.49 25.92 47.15
C ASN A 375 -10.01 25.97 47.31
N THR A 376 -10.74 26.37 46.26
CA THR A 376 -12.20 26.57 46.35
C THR A 376 -12.98 25.31 46.07
N TYR A 377 -12.47 24.45 45.19
CA TYR A 377 -13.08 23.18 44.82
C TYR A 377 -12.01 22.11 44.64
N GLU A 378 -12.27 20.91 45.15
CA GLU A 378 -11.36 19.78 45.04
C GLU A 378 -12.14 18.48 44.85
N TRP A 379 -11.67 17.65 43.94
CA TRP A 379 -12.00 16.24 43.87
C TRP A 379 -10.74 15.41 44.15
N CYS A 380 -10.91 14.31 44.87
CA CYS A 380 -9.83 13.37 45.21
C CYS A 380 -10.17 11.96 44.75
N ALA A 381 -9.16 11.25 44.23
CA ALA A 381 -9.27 9.82 43.96
C ALA A 381 -9.43 9.00 45.24
N GLU A 382 -9.89 7.76 45.11
CA GLU A 382 -10.07 6.85 46.25
C GLU A 382 -8.75 6.63 47.00
N GLY A 383 -8.74 6.84 48.31
CA GLY A 383 -7.56 6.72 49.15
C GLY A 383 -6.65 7.96 49.20
N ILE A 384 -6.97 9.02 48.43
CA ILE A 384 -6.25 10.30 48.49
C ILE A 384 -6.94 11.23 49.50
N LYS A 385 -6.13 11.86 50.36
CA LYS A 385 -6.62 12.81 51.36
C LYS A 385 -6.90 14.17 50.72
N SER A 386 -8.07 14.74 51.05
CA SER A 386 -8.45 16.10 50.68
C SER A 386 -7.59 17.14 51.41
N GLU A 387 -7.13 18.14 50.66
CA GLU A 387 -6.34 19.27 51.15
C GLU A 387 -7.10 20.61 51.03
N GLN A 388 -8.32 20.60 50.46
CA GLN A 388 -9.16 21.79 50.30
C GLN A 388 -9.27 22.63 51.58
N GLY A 389 -9.61 22.03 52.72
CA GLY A 389 -9.75 22.76 53.99
C GLY A 389 -8.44 23.33 54.55
N TYR A 390 -7.28 22.80 54.17
CA TYR A 390 -5.96 23.22 54.66
C TYR A 390 -5.33 24.30 53.78
N LEU A 391 -5.65 24.31 52.48
CA LEU A 391 -5.06 25.19 51.49
C LEU A 391 -5.89 26.46 51.23
N GLN A 392 -6.18 27.21 52.30
CA GLN A 392 -7.04 28.42 52.25
C GLN A 392 -6.29 29.74 52.38
N SER A 393 -4.97 29.71 52.59
CA SER A 393 -4.17 30.91 52.87
C SER A 393 -2.73 30.78 52.39
N ILE A 394 -2.53 30.23 51.18
CA ILE A 394 -1.17 30.07 50.65
C ILE A 394 -0.68 31.41 50.08
N PRO A 395 0.48 31.95 50.52
CA PRO A 395 1.01 33.20 49.97
C PRO A 395 1.31 33.09 48.47
N LYS A 396 0.96 34.13 47.69
CA LYS A 396 1.20 34.17 46.24
C LYS A 396 2.68 34.11 45.86
N ASP A 397 3.57 34.64 46.69
CA ASP A 397 5.01 34.63 46.47
C ASP A 397 5.64 33.23 46.50
N TYR A 398 4.90 32.21 46.97
CA TYR A 398 5.37 30.81 46.93
C TYR A 398 5.27 30.21 45.52
N PHE A 399 4.48 30.83 44.64
CA PHE A 399 4.19 30.37 43.29
C PHE A 399 4.45 31.47 42.23
N GLU A 400 5.43 32.35 42.43
CA GLU A 400 5.79 33.41 41.46
C GLU A 400 6.10 32.87 40.06
N ARG A 401 6.64 31.66 39.98
CA ARG A 401 6.89 30.98 38.70
C ARG A 401 5.59 30.68 37.95
N TRP A 402 4.54 30.27 38.67
CA TRP A 402 3.24 30.00 38.07
C TRP A 402 2.59 31.28 37.57
N LEU A 403 2.61 32.33 38.39
CA LEU A 403 2.07 33.64 38.02
C LEU A 403 2.70 34.18 36.73
N ARG A 404 4.03 34.08 36.58
CA ARG A 404 4.73 34.46 35.34
C ARG A 404 4.29 33.66 34.12
N VAL A 405 4.11 32.34 34.26
CA VAL A 405 3.63 31.48 33.15
C VAL A 405 2.17 31.77 32.82
N PHE A 406 1.37 32.12 33.83
CA PHE A 406 -0.02 32.48 33.65
C PHE A 406 -0.21 33.84 32.98
N ASP A 407 0.67 34.81 33.23
CA ASP A 407 0.68 36.10 32.50
C ASP A 407 0.89 35.92 30.99
N ASP A 408 1.61 34.86 30.59
CA ASP A 408 1.80 34.47 29.18
C ASP A 408 0.65 33.58 28.64
N HIS A 409 -0.42 33.39 29.40
CA HIS A 409 -1.57 32.52 29.10
C HIS A 409 -1.21 31.03 28.93
N GLU A 410 -0.04 30.61 29.42
CA GLU A 410 0.49 29.26 29.25
C GLU A 410 0.09 28.31 30.39
N CYS A 411 0.27 27.01 30.15
CA CYS A 411 0.06 25.96 31.15
C CYS A 411 1.33 25.75 31.97
N MET A 412 1.21 25.71 33.30
CA MET A 412 2.30 25.22 34.14
C MET A 412 2.29 23.70 34.16
N VAL A 413 3.41 23.08 33.78
CA VAL A 413 3.61 21.63 33.80
C VAL A 413 4.84 21.31 34.64
N ILE A 414 4.67 20.42 35.60
CA ILE A 414 5.73 19.86 36.45
C ILE A 414 5.75 18.36 36.18
N ASP A 415 6.81 17.89 35.52
CA ASP A 415 7.03 16.48 35.20
C ASP A 415 7.74 15.72 36.33
N ASP A 416 8.57 16.41 37.10
CA ASP A 416 9.23 15.92 38.31
C ASP A 416 9.31 17.01 39.39
N CYS A 417 8.52 16.85 40.45
CA CYS A 417 8.51 17.76 41.60
C CYS A 417 9.86 17.76 42.34
N GLU A 418 10.63 16.66 42.35
CA GLU A 418 11.93 16.62 43.04
C GLU A 418 12.97 17.56 42.42
N ALA A 419 12.83 17.87 41.12
CA ALA A 419 13.69 18.83 40.44
C ALA A 419 13.58 20.25 41.03
N LEU A 420 12.44 20.59 41.64
CA LEU A 420 12.16 21.92 42.20
C LEU A 420 12.87 22.17 43.53
N LYS A 421 13.33 21.12 44.22
CA LYS A 421 13.90 21.20 45.57
C LYS A 421 15.02 22.22 45.73
N THR A 422 15.80 22.44 44.67
CA THR A 422 16.94 23.37 44.67
C THR A 422 16.57 24.72 44.05
N SER A 423 15.77 24.73 42.98
CA SER A 423 15.44 25.96 42.24
C SER A 423 14.31 26.77 42.89
N GLU A 424 13.28 26.10 43.40
CA GLU A 424 12.04 26.71 43.90
C GLU A 424 11.62 26.04 45.23
N PRO A 425 12.38 26.24 46.34
CA PRO A 425 12.22 25.46 47.56
C PRO A 425 10.87 25.68 48.27
N ARG A 426 10.28 26.87 48.16
CA ARG A 426 8.95 27.17 48.74
C ARG A 426 7.82 26.48 47.97
N GLU A 427 7.89 26.49 46.64
CA GLU A 427 6.98 25.74 45.76
C GLU A 427 7.09 24.24 46.09
N TYR A 428 8.31 23.70 46.15
CA TYR A 428 8.58 22.30 46.48
C TYR A 428 8.03 21.91 47.86
N GLU A 429 8.20 22.73 48.89
CA GLU A 429 7.70 22.42 50.24
C GLU A 429 6.18 22.23 50.25
N VAL A 430 5.43 23.10 49.56
CA VAL A 430 3.96 23.00 49.47
C VAL A 430 3.55 21.76 48.67
N LEU A 431 4.19 21.50 47.53
CA LEU A 431 3.82 20.39 46.65
C LEU A 431 4.21 19.01 47.24
N SER A 432 5.43 18.88 47.75
CA SER A 432 5.94 17.62 48.31
C SER A 432 5.23 17.20 49.59
N ALA A 433 4.78 18.15 50.43
CA ALA A 433 3.97 17.87 51.62
C ALA A 433 2.64 17.15 51.29
N GLN A 434 2.14 17.33 50.06
CA GLN A 434 0.92 16.72 49.55
C GLN A 434 1.17 15.45 48.73
N ASN A 435 2.43 14.99 48.68
CA ASN A 435 2.90 13.87 47.87
C ASN A 435 2.71 14.08 46.35
N ILE A 436 2.82 15.34 45.90
CA ILE A 436 2.77 15.68 44.48
C ILE A 436 4.13 15.40 43.85
N LYS A 437 4.13 14.61 42.78
CA LYS A 437 5.28 14.23 41.94
C LYS A 437 5.20 14.89 40.58
N ARG A 438 3.98 15.03 40.04
CA ARG A 438 3.66 15.61 38.74
C ARG A 438 2.46 16.53 38.90
N LEU A 439 2.40 17.61 38.15
CA LEU A 439 1.30 18.57 38.23
C LEU A 439 1.08 19.26 36.89
N VAL A 440 -0.17 19.52 36.57
CA VAL A 440 -0.56 20.37 35.45
C VAL A 440 -1.58 21.37 35.93
N THR A 441 -1.36 22.66 35.69
CA THR A 441 -2.33 23.70 36.02
C THR A 441 -2.39 24.77 34.94
N VAL A 442 -3.59 25.27 34.67
CA VAL A 442 -3.85 26.29 33.66
C VAL A 442 -4.54 27.50 34.30
N PRO A 443 -4.25 28.72 33.82
CA PRO A 443 -4.90 29.91 34.33
C PRO A 443 -6.33 30.01 33.83
N LEU A 444 -7.20 30.50 34.71
CA LEU A 444 -8.56 30.90 34.45
C LEU A 444 -8.61 32.42 34.50
N GLU A 445 -9.01 33.04 33.41
CA GLU A 445 -8.91 34.49 33.23
C GLU A 445 -10.27 35.10 32.88
N GLN A 446 -10.49 36.32 33.38
CA GLN A 446 -11.68 37.10 33.11
C GLN A 446 -11.25 38.52 32.72
N ASP A 447 -11.66 38.94 31.52
CA ASP A 447 -11.37 40.27 30.96
C ASP A 447 -9.88 40.66 30.97
N GLY A 448 -8.99 39.67 30.81
CA GLY A 448 -7.53 39.85 30.77
C GLY A 448 -6.82 39.75 32.12
N GLU A 449 -7.56 39.58 33.22
CA GLU A 449 -7.03 39.43 34.57
C GLU A 449 -7.09 37.98 35.04
N LEU A 450 -6.09 37.55 35.81
CA LEU A 450 -6.02 36.21 36.39
C LEU A 450 -7.06 36.05 37.51
N TYR A 451 -8.08 35.24 37.24
CA TYR A 451 -9.20 35.00 38.16
C TYR A 451 -8.93 33.81 39.09
N ALA A 452 -8.50 32.70 38.52
CA ALA A 452 -8.27 31.44 39.23
C ALA A 452 -7.25 30.59 38.48
N CYS A 453 -6.95 29.39 38.97
CA CYS A 453 -6.37 28.33 38.14
C CYS A 453 -7.09 27.01 38.39
N ILE A 454 -7.10 26.15 37.37
CA ILE A 454 -7.56 24.77 37.48
C ILE A 454 -6.35 23.85 37.30
N GLY A 455 -6.27 22.77 38.08
CA GLY A 455 -5.15 21.85 37.99
C GLY A 455 -5.48 20.41 38.35
N VAL A 456 -4.52 19.54 38.04
CA VAL A 456 -4.54 18.12 38.38
C VAL A 456 -3.19 17.66 38.91
N ASP A 457 -3.24 16.78 39.91
CA ASP A 457 -2.07 16.21 40.57
C ASP A 457 -1.80 14.78 40.11
N ASN A 458 -0.52 14.47 39.94
CA ASN A 458 0.02 13.13 39.66
C ASN A 458 -0.54 12.38 38.44
N PRO A 459 -1.00 13.04 37.34
CA PRO A 459 -1.47 12.32 36.16
C PRO A 459 -0.32 11.48 35.58
N PRO A 460 -0.52 10.21 35.19
CA PRO A 460 0.52 9.33 34.66
C PRO A 460 1.35 10.00 33.56
N PRO A 461 2.66 9.69 33.41
CA PRO A 461 3.53 10.37 32.45
C PRO A 461 2.97 10.39 31.02
N GLU A 462 2.33 9.30 30.57
CA GLU A 462 1.71 9.23 29.25
C GLU A 462 0.48 10.13 29.06
N LEU A 463 -0.10 10.69 30.14
CA LEU A 463 -1.27 11.58 30.12
C LEU A 463 -0.93 13.04 30.44
N LEU A 464 0.32 13.37 30.74
CA LEU A 464 0.72 14.72 31.17
C LEU A 464 0.41 15.78 30.10
N GLN A 465 0.75 15.50 28.84
CA GLN A 465 0.47 16.40 27.72
C GLN A 465 -1.04 16.51 27.44
N ASN A 466 -1.77 15.39 27.58
CA ASN A 466 -3.23 15.36 27.40
C ASN A 466 -3.93 16.21 28.47
N ALA A 467 -3.45 16.15 29.72
CA ALA A 467 -3.96 16.97 30.81
C ALA A 467 -3.86 18.46 30.50
N ALA A 468 -2.70 18.92 30.01
CA ALA A 468 -2.50 20.32 29.65
C ALA A 468 -3.48 20.76 28.54
N SER A 469 -3.59 19.97 27.47
CA SER A 469 -4.49 20.28 26.33
C SER A 469 -5.97 20.30 26.72
N ILE A 470 -6.41 19.35 27.55
CA ILE A 470 -7.81 19.24 27.96
C ILE A 470 -8.16 20.37 28.91
N LEU A 471 -7.33 20.64 29.92
CA LEU A 471 -7.56 21.74 30.84
C LEU A 471 -7.55 23.10 30.12
N GLN A 472 -6.63 23.32 29.18
CA GLN A 472 -6.58 24.51 28.33
C GLN A 472 -7.87 24.72 27.52
N THR A 473 -8.52 23.64 27.08
CA THR A 473 -9.79 23.71 26.35
C THR A 473 -10.96 23.97 27.31
N LEU A 474 -11.01 23.21 28.41
CA LEU A 474 -12.11 23.28 29.38
C LEU A 474 -12.12 24.57 30.19
N ARG A 475 -10.98 25.27 30.33
CA ARG A 475 -10.89 26.56 31.03
C ARG A 475 -11.88 27.59 30.48
N TYR A 476 -12.09 27.63 29.16
CA TYR A 476 -13.01 28.58 28.53
C TYR A 476 -14.47 28.28 28.89
N PHE A 477 -14.85 27.01 28.90
CA PHE A 477 -16.20 26.60 29.27
C PHE A 477 -16.48 26.79 30.76
N LEU A 478 -15.48 26.53 31.60
CA LEU A 478 -15.55 26.79 33.03
C LEU A 478 -15.71 28.28 33.30
N MET A 479 -14.91 29.14 32.66
CA MET A 479 -15.03 30.60 32.80
C MET A 479 -16.36 31.12 32.25
N LEU A 480 -16.87 30.56 31.15
CA LEU A 480 -18.19 30.93 30.63
C LEU A 480 -19.31 30.56 31.62
N ALA A 481 -19.21 29.39 32.26
CA ALA A 481 -20.18 28.98 33.27
C ALA A 481 -20.12 29.87 34.52
N ILE A 482 -18.92 30.23 34.99
CA ILE A 482 -18.70 31.16 36.11
C ILE A 482 -19.30 32.52 35.78
N ARG A 483 -18.94 33.10 34.63
CA ARG A 483 -19.44 34.41 34.18
C ARG A 483 -20.96 34.42 34.05
N ARG A 484 -21.55 33.36 33.47
CA ARG A 484 -23.02 33.24 33.39
C ARG A 484 -23.66 33.35 34.77
N THR A 485 -23.15 32.63 35.77
CA THR A 485 -23.72 32.67 37.13
C THR A 485 -23.53 34.02 37.79
N GLU A 486 -22.39 34.69 37.57
CA GLU A 486 -22.15 36.07 38.03
C GLU A 486 -23.14 37.06 37.38
N ASP A 487 -23.30 36.98 36.05
CA ASP A 487 -24.23 37.81 35.27
C ASP A 487 -25.69 37.57 35.70
N GLU A 488 -26.11 36.32 35.90
CA GLU A 488 -27.45 35.97 36.40
C GLU A 488 -27.70 36.54 37.81
N ALA A 489 -26.70 36.48 38.69
CA ALA A 489 -26.78 37.06 40.03
C ALA A 489 -26.87 38.61 39.99
N GLU A 490 -26.09 39.25 39.12
CA GLU A 490 -26.14 40.70 38.92
C GLU A 490 -27.48 41.15 38.34
N LEU A 491 -27.99 40.47 37.31
CA LEU A 491 -29.32 40.73 36.74
C LEU A 491 -30.42 40.56 37.78
N THR A 492 -30.34 39.53 38.63
CA THR A 492 -31.28 39.32 39.74
C THR A 492 -31.22 40.49 40.71
N LYS A 493 -30.02 40.97 41.05
CA LYS A 493 -29.83 42.12 41.93
C LYS A 493 -30.42 43.40 41.33
N LEU A 494 -30.16 43.69 40.06
CA LEU A 494 -30.71 44.87 39.36
C LEU A 494 -32.23 44.80 39.17
N SER A 495 -32.78 43.60 39.00
CA SER A 495 -34.22 43.40 38.81
C SER A 495 -35.03 43.65 40.09
N TYR A 496 -34.48 43.27 41.25
CA TYR A 496 -35.25 43.22 42.51
C TYR A 496 -34.77 44.15 43.63
N TYR A 497 -33.57 44.71 43.56
CA TYR A 497 -33.04 45.59 44.60
C TYR A 497 -32.87 47.03 44.09
N ASP A 498 -33.08 47.99 44.98
CA ASP A 498 -32.75 49.39 44.77
C ASP A 498 -31.24 49.58 44.96
N THR A 499 -30.57 50.11 43.94
CA THR A 499 -29.10 50.21 43.89
C THR A 499 -28.53 51.19 44.91
N LEU A 500 -29.32 52.15 45.39
CA LEU A 500 -28.87 53.15 46.35
C LEU A 500 -28.98 52.66 47.79
N THR A 501 -30.11 52.05 48.15
CA THR A 501 -30.44 51.71 49.55
C THR A 501 -30.24 50.24 49.89
N SER A 502 -30.06 49.38 48.88
CA SER A 502 -30.04 47.91 49.01
C SER A 502 -31.33 47.32 49.60
N PHE A 503 -32.40 48.10 49.67
CA PHE A 503 -33.75 47.58 49.90
C PHE A 503 -34.25 46.92 48.62
N TYR A 504 -35.33 46.15 48.71
CA TYR A 504 -36.04 45.69 47.53
C TYR A 504 -36.63 46.89 46.77
N ASN A 505 -36.69 46.78 45.44
CA ASN A 505 -37.28 47.83 44.62
C ASN A 505 -38.79 47.61 44.42
N ARG A 506 -39.42 48.51 43.69
CA ARG A 506 -40.84 48.44 43.34
C ARG A 506 -41.26 47.14 42.65
N ASN A 507 -40.43 46.57 41.77
CA ASN A 507 -40.78 45.33 41.06
C ASN A 507 -40.91 44.17 42.04
N ARG A 508 -39.94 44.06 42.96
CA ARG A 508 -39.99 43.05 44.00
C ARG A 508 -41.16 43.28 44.96
N TYR A 509 -41.45 44.53 45.33
CA TYR A 509 -42.61 44.88 46.14
C TYR A 509 -43.93 44.37 45.54
N ILE A 510 -44.18 44.62 44.24
CA ILE A 510 -45.40 44.16 43.56
C ILE A 510 -45.49 42.64 43.57
N GLN A 511 -44.39 41.95 43.25
CA GLN A 511 -44.35 40.49 43.23
C GLN A 511 -44.56 39.88 44.63
N ASP A 512 -43.96 40.48 45.65
CA ASP A 512 -44.10 40.04 47.03
C ASP A 512 -45.53 40.29 47.53
N LEU A 513 -46.20 41.40 47.15
CA LEU A 513 -47.61 41.61 47.45
C LEU A 513 -48.49 40.50 46.86
N GLU A 514 -48.33 40.17 45.58
CA GLU A 514 -49.06 39.05 44.94
C GLU A 514 -48.82 37.73 45.69
N THR A 515 -47.58 37.49 46.12
CA THR A 515 -47.20 36.29 46.88
C THR A 515 -47.81 36.29 48.28
N PHE A 516 -47.87 37.46 48.92
CA PHE A 516 -48.35 37.59 50.29
C PHE A 516 -49.87 37.66 50.36
N SER A 517 -50.60 37.98 49.28
CA SER A 517 -52.07 37.97 49.25
C SER A 517 -52.67 36.63 49.68
N ASP A 518 -51.95 35.52 49.44
CA ASP A 518 -52.33 34.17 49.86
C ASP A 518 -51.71 33.74 51.22
N TYR A 519 -51.10 34.67 51.97
CA TYR A 519 -50.38 34.38 53.19
C TYR A 519 -51.31 34.20 54.40
N GLU A 520 -51.34 33.00 54.98
CA GLU A 520 -52.21 32.62 56.11
C GLU A 520 -51.71 33.12 57.49
N ARG A 521 -51.14 34.34 57.56
CA ARG A 521 -50.75 34.97 58.84
C ARG A 521 -51.08 36.45 58.84
N SER A 522 -50.94 37.11 60.00
CA SER A 522 -51.07 38.56 60.11
C SER A 522 -50.04 39.30 59.26
N VAL A 523 -50.40 40.50 58.80
CA VAL A 523 -49.53 41.35 58.00
C VAL A 523 -49.57 42.77 58.55
N GLY A 524 -48.39 43.33 58.80
CA GLY A 524 -48.20 44.73 59.15
C GLY A 524 -47.56 45.48 58.00
N ILE A 525 -48.08 46.66 57.68
CA ILE A 525 -47.58 47.50 56.58
C ILE A 525 -47.24 48.87 57.13
N VAL A 526 -46.05 49.36 56.82
CA VAL A 526 -45.61 50.71 57.13
C VAL A 526 -45.23 51.41 55.83
N PHE A 527 -45.89 52.53 55.53
CA PHE A 527 -45.49 53.46 54.49
C PHE A 527 -44.69 54.59 55.11
N LEU A 528 -43.56 54.92 54.48
CA LEU A 528 -42.77 56.08 54.83
C LEU A 528 -42.51 56.94 53.59
N ASP A 529 -42.58 58.25 53.74
CA ASP A 529 -42.23 59.22 52.70
C ASP A 529 -41.28 60.27 53.27
N MET A 530 -40.15 60.51 52.60
CA MET A 530 -39.15 61.45 53.08
C MET A 530 -39.52 62.90 52.77
N ASN A 531 -39.70 63.68 53.83
CA ASN A 531 -40.06 65.09 53.73
C ASN A 531 -38.86 65.94 53.29
N GLY A 532 -39.10 66.92 52.41
CA GLY A 532 -38.10 67.95 52.07
C GLY A 532 -36.96 67.50 51.14
N LEU A 533 -37.03 66.30 50.54
CA LEU A 533 -35.94 65.77 49.69
C LEU A 533 -35.64 66.68 48.50
N LYS A 534 -36.68 67.23 47.87
CA LYS A 534 -36.55 68.08 46.69
C LYS A 534 -35.79 69.36 47.01
N GLU A 535 -36.13 70.01 48.13
CA GLU A 535 -35.46 71.22 48.59
C GLU A 535 -33.97 70.96 48.85
N VAL A 536 -33.64 69.79 49.43
CA VAL A 536 -32.24 69.40 49.64
C VAL A 536 -31.53 69.16 48.32
N ASN A 537 -32.17 68.48 47.36
CA ASN A 537 -31.60 68.25 46.04
C ASN A 537 -31.37 69.55 45.27
N ASP A 538 -32.33 70.46 45.31
CA ASP A 538 -32.27 71.75 44.61
C ASP A 538 -31.19 72.67 45.23
N GLN A 539 -30.98 72.60 46.56
CA GLN A 539 -30.03 73.46 47.27
C GLN A 539 -28.60 72.87 47.35
N TYR A 540 -28.47 71.55 47.51
CA TYR A 540 -27.20 70.88 47.82
C TYR A 540 -26.83 69.76 46.83
N GLY A 541 -27.60 69.59 45.76
CA GLY A 541 -27.36 68.63 44.69
C GLY A 541 -27.82 67.20 45.02
N HIS A 542 -28.02 66.39 43.97
CA HIS A 542 -28.54 65.02 44.08
C HIS A 542 -27.72 64.11 44.99
N GLY A 543 -26.38 64.20 44.97
CA GLY A 543 -25.54 63.39 45.85
C GLY A 543 -25.78 63.66 47.34
N SER A 544 -26.33 64.82 47.72
CA SER A 544 -26.74 65.11 49.10
C SER A 544 -28.09 64.48 49.44
N GLY A 545 -29.04 64.47 48.52
CA GLY A 545 -30.30 63.72 48.69
C GLY A 545 -30.09 62.22 48.71
N ASP A 546 -29.16 61.69 47.92
CA ASP A 546 -28.78 60.27 47.93
C ASP A 546 -28.28 59.83 49.31
N ARG A 547 -27.46 60.67 49.97
CA ARG A 547 -27.01 60.40 51.34
C ARG A 547 -28.16 60.40 52.35
N LEU A 548 -29.17 61.26 52.17
CA LEU A 548 -30.36 61.25 53.03
C LEU A 548 -31.21 60.00 52.83
N LEU A 549 -31.35 59.54 51.59
CA LEU A 549 -32.07 58.30 51.26
C LEU A 549 -31.38 57.07 51.87
N VAL A 550 -30.05 56.99 51.78
CA VAL A 550 -29.26 55.93 52.40
C VAL A 550 -29.41 55.95 53.93
N GLU A 551 -29.34 57.14 54.53
CA GLU A 551 -29.51 57.32 55.97
C GLU A 551 -30.95 56.97 56.42
N CYS A 552 -31.96 57.32 55.63
CA CYS A 552 -33.35 56.93 55.87
C CYS A 552 -33.50 55.40 55.89
N ALA A 553 -32.98 54.71 54.87
CA ALA A 553 -32.99 53.25 54.80
C ALA A 553 -32.25 52.61 56.00
N ARG A 554 -31.10 53.17 56.41
CA ARG A 554 -30.38 52.72 57.61
C ARG A 554 -31.25 52.83 58.87
N ARG A 555 -31.91 53.97 59.08
CA ARG A 555 -32.81 54.19 60.24
C ARG A 555 -34.04 53.30 60.21
N ILE A 556 -34.59 53.01 59.04
CA ILE A 556 -35.70 52.05 58.88
C ILE A 556 -35.27 50.68 59.39
N ARG A 557 -34.11 50.17 58.94
CA ARG A 557 -33.58 48.87 59.37
C ARG A 557 -33.29 48.83 60.87
N GLU A 558 -32.71 49.91 61.42
CA GLU A 558 -32.40 50.00 62.85
C GLU A 558 -33.65 50.06 63.74
N GLY A 559 -34.67 50.81 63.32
CA GLY A 559 -35.91 50.97 64.09
C GLY A 559 -36.82 49.75 64.04
N PHE A 560 -36.84 49.06 62.90
CA PHE A 560 -37.78 47.98 62.64
C PHE A 560 -37.18 46.56 62.75
N GLY A 561 -35.86 46.40 62.61
CA GLY A 561 -35.17 45.10 62.75
C GLY A 561 -35.10 44.31 61.45
N GLU A 562 -35.30 43.00 61.52
CA GLU A 562 -35.37 42.12 60.34
C GLU A 562 -36.82 42.10 59.80
N SER A 563 -37.01 42.56 58.57
CA SER A 563 -38.32 42.59 57.88
C SER A 563 -38.11 42.70 56.37
N ASN A 564 -39.18 42.68 55.57
CA ASN A 564 -39.09 43.00 54.15
C ASN A 564 -39.14 44.51 53.94
N PHE A 565 -38.04 45.07 53.41
CA PHE A 565 -37.86 46.50 53.20
C PHE A 565 -37.85 46.84 51.73
N TYR A 566 -38.65 47.83 51.34
CA TYR A 566 -38.81 48.25 49.96
C TYR A 566 -38.59 49.75 49.81
N ARG A 567 -38.01 50.16 48.69
CA ARG A 567 -38.08 51.53 48.16
C ARG A 567 -38.88 51.49 46.87
N VAL A 568 -40.11 52.00 46.94
CA VAL A 568 -41.10 51.88 45.86
C VAL A 568 -41.14 53.11 44.96
N GLY A 569 -40.64 54.24 45.45
CA GLY A 569 -40.59 55.52 44.75
C GLY A 569 -39.26 56.25 44.95
N GLY A 570 -39.23 57.55 44.60
CA GLY A 570 -38.02 58.38 44.76
C GLY A 570 -37.67 58.59 46.23
N ASP A 571 -38.66 58.92 47.04
CA ASP A 571 -38.62 59.24 48.47
C ASP A 571 -39.51 58.32 49.32
N GLU A 572 -40.16 57.34 48.69
CA GLU A 572 -41.15 56.45 49.30
C GLU A 572 -40.55 55.07 49.64
N PHE A 573 -40.79 54.64 50.87
CA PHE A 573 -40.36 53.36 51.42
C PHE A 573 -41.56 52.59 51.98
N VAL A 574 -41.49 51.26 51.89
CA VAL A 574 -42.50 50.37 52.47
C VAL A 574 -41.82 49.30 53.31
N VAL A 575 -42.41 48.99 54.45
CA VAL A 575 -42.03 47.82 55.26
C VAL A 575 -43.22 46.87 55.30
N ILE A 576 -42.98 45.61 54.92
CA ILE A 576 -43.96 44.53 55.11
C ILE A 576 -43.43 43.60 56.19
N ASP A 577 -44.21 43.48 57.26
CA ASP A 577 -43.94 42.67 58.44
C ASP A 577 -44.91 41.49 58.49
N LEU A 578 -44.37 40.27 58.50
CA LEU A 578 -45.15 39.06 58.30
C LEU A 578 -45.23 38.24 59.59
N GLY A 579 -46.45 37.97 60.04
CA GLY A 579 -46.75 37.04 61.13
C GLY A 579 -46.52 37.59 62.54
N ASP A 580 -46.42 38.91 62.72
CA ASP A 580 -46.34 39.51 64.06
C ASP A 580 -47.71 39.77 64.68
N THR A 581 -47.74 39.85 66.00
CA THR A 581 -48.87 40.30 66.80
C THR A 581 -49.10 41.81 66.61
N GLU A 582 -50.36 42.26 66.70
CA GLU A 582 -50.71 43.68 66.60
C GLU A 582 -49.91 44.55 67.59
N THR A 583 -49.74 44.07 68.83
CA THR A 583 -48.95 44.75 69.86
C THR A 583 -47.46 44.80 69.51
N GLY A 584 -46.91 43.71 68.98
CA GLY A 584 -45.50 43.64 68.58
C GLY A 584 -45.16 44.55 67.40
N PHE A 585 -46.08 44.63 66.45
CA PHE A 585 -45.98 45.52 65.30
C PHE A 585 -46.09 46.98 65.74
N SER A 586 -47.06 47.30 66.61
CA SER A 586 -47.19 48.65 67.19
C SER A 586 -45.93 49.09 67.93
N ASP A 587 -45.33 48.21 68.73
CA ASP A 587 -44.07 48.50 69.42
C ASP A 587 -42.90 48.73 68.44
N ARG A 588 -42.86 48.00 67.32
CA ARG A 588 -41.87 48.23 66.24
C ARG A 588 -42.08 49.57 65.55
N VAL A 589 -43.32 49.95 65.25
CA VAL A 589 -43.67 51.24 64.64
C VAL A 589 -43.28 52.40 65.55
N GLU A 590 -43.51 52.29 66.86
CA GLU A 590 -43.11 53.34 67.82
C GLU A 590 -41.58 53.47 67.93
N ARG A 591 -40.85 52.34 67.92
CA ARG A 591 -39.38 52.37 67.85
C ARG A 591 -38.89 53.04 66.56
N LEU A 592 -39.50 52.71 65.43
CA LEU A 592 -39.21 53.33 64.15
C LEU A 592 -39.45 54.86 64.19
N ARG A 593 -40.60 55.30 64.72
CA ARG A 593 -40.87 56.74 64.92
C ARG A 593 -39.82 57.41 65.80
N ALA A 594 -39.39 56.76 66.89
CA ALA A 594 -38.35 57.28 67.77
C ALA A 594 -36.99 57.45 67.06
N CYS A 595 -36.62 56.56 66.13
CA CYS A 595 -35.40 56.69 65.31
C CYS A 595 -35.38 57.94 64.42
N PHE A 596 -36.54 58.47 64.06
CA PHE A 596 -36.65 59.72 63.30
C PHE A 596 -36.91 60.95 64.19
N GLY A 597 -37.43 60.78 65.41
CA GLY A 597 -37.74 61.89 66.32
C GLY A 597 -36.54 62.55 67.02
N GLN A 598 -35.36 61.92 67.06
CA GLN A 598 -34.21 62.42 67.84
C GLN A 598 -33.21 63.33 67.09
N ASP A 599 -33.31 63.46 65.76
CA ASP A 599 -32.33 64.20 64.94
C ASP A 599 -33.00 64.84 63.72
N SER A 600 -33.02 66.18 63.66
CA SER A 600 -33.82 67.00 62.74
C SER A 600 -33.39 66.98 61.27
N ARG A 601 -32.44 66.12 60.89
CA ARG A 601 -31.82 66.12 59.56
C ARG A 601 -32.49 65.18 58.56
N VAL A 602 -33.22 64.18 59.05
CA VAL A 602 -34.01 63.24 58.21
C VAL A 602 -35.43 63.25 58.77
N SER A 603 -36.34 63.90 58.05
CA SER A 603 -37.77 63.95 58.39
C SER A 603 -38.53 63.01 57.46
N VAL A 604 -39.43 62.22 58.03
CA VAL A 604 -40.27 61.27 57.29
C VAL A 604 -41.70 61.36 57.79
N ALA A 605 -42.66 61.23 56.90
CA ALA A 605 -44.04 60.93 57.23
C ALA A 605 -44.19 59.41 57.34
N ILE A 606 -44.91 58.92 58.36
CA ILE A 606 -45.05 57.49 58.62
C ILE A 606 -46.53 57.14 58.83
N GLY A 607 -47.04 56.24 58.01
CA GLY A 607 -48.33 55.60 58.14
C GLY A 607 -48.16 54.11 58.38
N ALA A 608 -48.93 53.55 59.31
CA ALA A 608 -48.84 52.13 59.64
C ALA A 608 -50.23 51.54 59.85
N TYR A 609 -50.40 50.30 59.37
CA TYR A 609 -51.61 49.52 59.55
C TYR A 609 -51.27 48.04 59.75
N TRP A 610 -51.99 47.39 60.66
CA TRP A 610 -51.86 45.96 60.94
C TRP A 610 -53.18 45.28 60.65
N THR A 611 -53.12 44.10 60.05
CA THR A 611 -54.29 43.28 59.77
C THR A 611 -54.09 41.83 60.19
N SER A 612 -55.16 41.20 60.67
CA SER A 612 -55.16 39.80 61.09
C SER A 612 -55.12 38.85 59.89
N CYS A 613 -54.73 37.59 60.13
CA CYS A 613 -54.73 36.52 59.13
C CYS A 613 -56.04 36.44 58.33
N GLY A 614 -55.93 36.32 57.00
CA GLY A 614 -57.07 36.15 56.08
C GLY A 614 -57.80 37.44 55.69
N ALA A 615 -57.29 38.60 56.12
CA ALA A 615 -57.78 39.89 55.67
C ALA A 615 -57.07 40.36 54.38
N ASP A 616 -57.72 41.27 53.65
CA ASP A 616 -57.22 41.79 52.38
C ASP A 616 -55.97 42.67 52.57
N ILE A 617 -54.85 42.24 52.00
CA ILE A 617 -53.57 42.96 52.05
C ILE A 617 -53.63 44.26 51.24
N ASP A 618 -54.35 44.30 50.12
CA ASP A 618 -54.47 45.52 49.32
C ASP A 618 -55.21 46.62 50.10
N ALA A 619 -56.19 46.23 50.91
CA ALA A 619 -56.86 47.14 51.83
C ALA A 619 -55.89 47.65 52.93
N ALA A 620 -55.04 46.76 53.47
CA ALA A 620 -54.03 47.15 54.46
C ALA A 620 -52.95 48.09 53.89
N VAL A 621 -52.53 47.88 52.64
CA VAL A 621 -51.64 48.77 51.89
C VAL A 621 -52.27 50.15 51.78
N THR A 622 -53.52 50.20 51.33
CA THR A 622 -54.27 51.46 51.12
C THR A 622 -54.39 52.26 52.42
N GLU A 623 -54.77 51.60 53.51
CA GLU A 623 -54.94 52.27 54.81
C GLU A 623 -53.61 52.78 55.40
N ALA A 624 -52.51 52.04 55.23
CA ALA A 624 -51.19 52.49 55.65
C ALA A 624 -50.71 53.71 54.84
N ASP A 625 -50.95 53.71 53.52
CA ASP A 625 -50.63 54.82 52.62
C ASP A 625 -51.44 56.10 52.96
N GLU A 626 -52.75 55.97 53.19
CA GLU A 626 -53.60 57.10 53.60
C GLU A 626 -53.14 57.73 54.92
N ARG A 627 -52.75 56.91 55.91
CA ARG A 627 -52.22 57.40 57.19
C ARG A 627 -50.88 58.12 57.02
N MET A 628 -50.03 57.64 56.13
CA MET A 628 -48.75 58.28 55.82
C MET A 628 -48.99 59.62 55.15
N TYR A 629 -49.94 59.68 54.22
CA TYR A 629 -50.34 60.92 53.56
C TYR A 629 -50.89 61.97 54.54
N LEU A 630 -51.72 61.56 55.51
CA LEU A 630 -52.21 62.44 56.57
C LEU A 630 -51.06 63.00 57.43
N ASP A 631 -50.09 62.16 57.81
CA ASP A 631 -48.89 62.58 58.56
C ASP A 631 -48.04 63.58 57.75
N LYS A 632 -47.90 63.34 56.44
CA LYS A 632 -47.22 64.26 55.50
C LYS A 632 -47.92 65.62 55.43
N GLN A 633 -49.26 65.65 55.40
CA GLN A 633 -50.01 66.91 55.39
C GLN A 633 -49.77 67.74 56.67
N VAL A 634 -49.77 67.10 57.84
CA VAL A 634 -49.49 67.76 59.12
C VAL A 634 -48.11 68.43 59.08
N PHE A 635 -47.09 67.70 58.61
CA PHE A 635 -45.73 68.25 58.50
C PHE A 635 -45.65 69.54 57.66
N TYR A 636 -46.30 69.57 56.48
CA TYR A 636 -46.26 70.76 55.60
C TYR A 636 -47.17 71.91 56.06
N GLN A 637 -48.21 71.65 56.87
CA GLN A 637 -49.02 72.70 57.49
C GLN A 637 -48.22 73.48 58.54
N ASP A 638 -47.41 72.79 59.33
CA ASP A 638 -46.60 73.39 60.40
C ASP A 638 -45.33 74.10 59.89
N HIS A 639 -44.87 73.79 58.67
CA HIS A 639 -43.65 74.36 58.07
C HIS A 639 -43.98 75.38 56.94
N HIS A 640 -44.24 76.64 57.32
CA HIS A 640 -44.71 77.75 56.45
C HIS A 640 -43.77 78.24 55.31
N THR A 641 -42.77 77.47 54.87
CA THR A 641 -41.84 77.85 53.78
C THR A 641 -41.88 76.95 52.55
N SER A 642 -43.00 76.29 52.25
CA SER A 642 -43.20 75.61 50.97
C SER A 642 -44.50 76.05 50.29
N LYS A 643 -44.45 77.13 49.50
CA LYS A 643 -45.49 77.45 48.52
C LYS A 643 -45.24 76.65 47.24
N ARG A 644 -45.67 75.38 47.20
CA ARG A 644 -46.07 74.65 45.97
C ARG A 644 -46.53 73.22 46.32
N TYR A 645 -47.77 73.09 46.77
CA TYR A 645 -48.55 71.86 46.58
C TYR A 645 -49.75 72.23 45.71
N ARG A 646 -49.81 71.72 44.48
CA ARG A 646 -50.94 71.90 43.56
C ARG A 646 -51.54 70.52 43.29
N TYR A 647 -52.80 70.38 43.70
CA TYR A 647 -53.70 69.25 43.55
C TYR A 647 -53.95 68.92 42.07
N ILE A 648 -53.91 67.64 41.70
CA ILE A 648 -54.64 67.06 40.57
C ILE A 648 -55.24 65.75 41.06
N ASN A 649 -56.49 65.81 41.53
CA ASN A 649 -57.54 64.81 41.33
C ASN A 649 -58.79 65.21 42.14
N ASP A 650 -59.50 66.23 41.66
CA ASP A 650 -60.94 66.30 41.84
C ASP A 650 -61.56 65.83 40.52
N GLY A 651 -62.19 64.65 40.57
CA GLY A 651 -62.93 64.11 39.45
C GLY A 651 -63.15 62.60 39.53
N ALA A 652 -63.94 62.13 40.51
CA ALA A 652 -64.97 61.08 40.34
C ALA A 652 -65.39 60.46 41.69
N VAL A 653 -66.18 61.18 42.50
CA VAL A 653 -67.18 60.53 43.36
C VAL A 653 -68.41 61.45 43.39
N ASN A 654 -69.48 61.05 42.69
CA ASN A 654 -70.79 61.69 42.78
C ASN A 654 -71.34 61.53 44.21
N PRO A 655 -72.02 62.54 44.79
CA PRO A 655 -72.76 62.37 46.03
C PRO A 655 -74.01 61.49 45.79
N PRO A 656 -74.46 60.71 46.80
CA PRO A 656 -75.68 59.94 46.69
C PRO A 656 -76.91 60.86 46.67
N GLU A 657 -77.80 60.61 45.71
CA GLU A 657 -79.11 61.25 45.60
C GLU A 657 -79.94 60.98 46.86
N ALA A 658 -80.42 62.05 47.49
CA ALA A 658 -81.43 62.00 48.52
C ALA A 658 -82.80 61.68 47.90
N GLN A 659 -83.28 60.45 48.12
CA GLN A 659 -84.71 60.14 48.02
C GLN A 659 -85.40 60.61 49.30
N THR A 660 -86.09 61.75 49.22
CA THR A 660 -87.26 62.04 50.06
C THR A 660 -88.46 62.15 49.12
N GLY A 661 -89.38 61.20 49.20
CA GLY A 661 -90.68 61.33 48.55
C GLY A 661 -91.54 62.38 49.24
N GLU A 662 -92.38 63.08 48.47
CA GLU A 662 -93.80 63.31 48.77
C GLU A 662 -94.45 64.18 47.67
N ASN A 663 -95.65 63.73 47.26
CA ASN A 663 -96.64 64.27 46.31
C ASN A 663 -96.47 64.00 44.81
#